data_AF-A0A2Z3GZV2-F1
#
_entry.id   AF-A0A2Z3GZV2-F1
#
_cell.length_a   1.000
_cell.length_b   1.000
_cell.length_c   1.000
_cell.angle_alpha   90.00
_cell.angle_beta   90.00
_cell.angle_gamma   90.00
#
_symmetry.space_group_name_H-M   'P 1'
#
loop_
_entity.id
_entity.type
_entity.pdbx_description
1 polymer ?
#
loop_
_entity_poly.entity_id
_entity_poly.type
_entity_poly.pdbx_seq_one_letter_code
_entity_poly.pdbx_strand_id
1 'polypeptide(L)'
;MRKWLLVPVVLALAPLVAPAADVPAKPTFSEHIAPLVFQNCTGCHRPGQVAPFSLLNYKDTQKHAKTMLRTMEDRYMPPWQPEKGHGEFRDARRLSDDQIKLFANWVNDGAPEGDPSKTPALPKFPEGWQLGKPDLVVKMDRPFVVPAEGADIYQNFVLPLDLSEDKWVTAVEFRATAPVVLHHILYFTDDSGRAQQLAPKTGQPGFPGMTFRPTGSLGGWAVGGIPAHLPDGLALPLKKGSDLVLQTHFHLSGKKEEEVIEVGLYFASKAPQRTLVGLQLPPVFGLFSGIDIPAGKADFKVTDSFTLPVDVDLVGVGSHAHYIGKTMKATAKLPNGETKSLYSIRDWDFNWQGTYFYKDYVRLPKGTVVTAELTWDNSANNPRNPSTPPVRVRWGEASYDEMGAITFRTLAANEDETGTLRNALLAHTRQTVLKAKLGGMDIEGELKRVGIDPAVLGRGLGAPKKDAAPVKPPLSLRDIDGKSHTPLTVGDAKANVFLFTTTDCPIANGYSPEIAAIAKDFAARGVQFYAVQVDAGLTVEDARRHAKEFGLTVPVLIDTKHELVAATGATRTPEAVVLLPDGTVAYRGRINDLYAGLGKKRPAPKTHDLRDALTAVLDGKPVLNARTEAVGCSIPDLPKR
;
A
#
# COMPACT_ATOMS: atom_id res chain seq x y z
N MET A 1 -69.46 -8.83 -28.51
CA MET A 1 -68.00 -8.66 -28.34
C MET A 1 -67.76 -7.71 -27.16
N ARG A 2 -67.49 -8.26 -25.96
CA ARG A 2 -67.29 -7.49 -24.72
C ARG A 2 -65.80 -7.27 -24.48
N LYS A 3 -65.36 -6.00 -24.46
CA LYS A 3 -63.99 -5.59 -24.12
C LYS A 3 -63.78 -5.74 -22.60
N TRP A 4 -62.77 -6.50 -22.20
CA TRP A 4 -62.32 -6.59 -20.81
C TRP A 4 -61.11 -5.66 -20.62
N LEU A 5 -61.24 -4.70 -19.70
CA LEU A 5 -60.16 -3.86 -19.19
C LEU A 5 -59.34 -4.68 -18.19
N LEU A 6 -58.05 -4.89 -18.49
CA LEU A 6 -57.09 -5.44 -17.54
C LEU A 6 -56.46 -4.28 -16.75
N VAL A 7 -56.72 -4.23 -15.45
CA VAL A 7 -56.02 -3.35 -14.49
C VAL A 7 -54.80 -4.13 -13.96
N PRO A 8 -53.57 -3.59 -14.00
CA PRO A 8 -52.43 -4.25 -13.40
C PRO A 8 -52.45 -4.04 -11.88
N VAL A 9 -52.58 -5.12 -11.12
CA VAL A 9 -52.38 -5.12 -9.67
C VAL A 9 -50.88 -5.10 -9.41
N VAL A 10 -50.36 -3.96 -8.96
CA VAL A 10 -49.00 -3.84 -8.41
C VAL A 10 -49.04 -4.37 -6.97
N LEU A 11 -48.59 -5.61 -6.77
CA LEU A 11 -48.32 -6.16 -5.44
C LEU A 11 -47.01 -5.56 -4.93
N ALA A 12 -47.12 -4.60 -4.01
CA ALA A 12 -45.98 -4.11 -3.24
C ALA A 12 -45.52 -5.21 -2.26
N LEU A 13 -44.41 -5.88 -2.59
CA LEU A 13 -43.68 -6.74 -1.66
C LEU A 13 -42.96 -5.85 -0.64
N ALA A 14 -43.59 -5.63 0.52
CA ALA A 14 -42.88 -5.12 1.69
C ALA A 14 -41.87 -6.18 2.17
N PRO A 15 -40.63 -5.80 2.50
CA PRO A 15 -39.67 -6.75 3.08
C PRO A 15 -40.19 -7.23 4.43
N LEU A 16 -40.37 -8.54 4.60
CA LEU A 16 -40.58 -9.15 5.91
C LEU A 16 -39.31 -8.94 6.75
N VAL A 17 -39.37 -8.00 7.68
CA VAL A 17 -38.44 -7.96 8.82
C VAL A 17 -38.87 -9.11 9.74
N ALA A 18 -38.04 -10.15 9.84
CA ALA A 18 -38.23 -11.17 10.85
C ALA A 18 -38.19 -10.50 12.24
N PRO A 19 -39.16 -10.76 13.15
CA PRO A 19 -39.08 -10.24 14.50
C PRO A 19 -37.81 -10.77 15.17
N ALA A 20 -37.16 -9.93 15.98
CA ALA A 20 -36.07 -10.37 16.85
C ALA A 20 -36.58 -11.53 17.70
N ALA A 21 -35.94 -12.69 17.61
CA ALA A 21 -36.31 -13.84 18.44
C ALA A 21 -36.12 -13.44 19.91
N ASP A 22 -37.14 -13.63 20.74
CA ASP A 22 -37.05 -13.36 22.18
C ASP A 22 -35.92 -14.18 22.79
N VAL A 23 -34.99 -13.50 23.50
CA VAL A 23 -33.91 -14.16 24.24
C VAL A 23 -34.54 -15.04 25.33
N PRO A 24 -34.35 -16.37 25.29
CA PRO A 24 -34.92 -17.28 26.28
C PRO A 24 -34.59 -16.84 27.72
N ALA A 25 -35.62 -16.83 28.58
CA ALA A 25 -35.48 -16.43 29.98
C ALA A 25 -34.68 -17.44 30.82
N LYS A 26 -34.63 -18.71 30.41
CA LYS A 26 -33.89 -19.80 31.07
C LYS A 26 -33.10 -20.61 30.03
N PRO A 27 -32.01 -20.06 29.49
CA PRO A 27 -31.22 -20.74 28.48
C PRO A 27 -30.49 -21.94 29.08
N THR A 28 -30.20 -22.93 28.23
CA THR A 28 -29.45 -24.15 28.57
C THR A 28 -28.27 -24.29 27.63
N PHE A 29 -27.25 -25.04 28.05
CA PHE A 29 -26.09 -25.27 27.20
C PHE A 29 -26.50 -25.95 25.88
N SER A 30 -27.18 -27.08 25.99
CA SER A 30 -27.45 -27.97 24.86
C SER A 30 -28.22 -27.28 23.74
N GLU A 31 -29.28 -26.53 24.07
CA GLU A 31 -30.15 -25.90 23.06
C GLU A 31 -29.68 -24.51 22.62
N HIS A 32 -29.06 -23.74 23.52
CA HIS A 32 -28.88 -22.29 23.32
C HIS A 32 -27.42 -21.83 23.27
N ILE A 33 -26.57 -22.36 24.16
CA ILE A 33 -25.17 -21.89 24.27
C ILE A 33 -24.22 -22.70 23.40
N ALA A 34 -24.44 -24.00 23.24
CA ALA A 34 -23.62 -24.85 22.40
C ALA A 34 -23.56 -24.35 20.95
N PRO A 35 -24.66 -23.95 20.28
CA PRO A 35 -24.59 -23.34 18.94
C PRO A 35 -23.69 -22.09 18.91
N LEU A 36 -23.83 -21.21 19.91
CA LEU A 36 -23.07 -19.97 20.03
C LEU A 36 -21.57 -20.25 20.19
N VAL A 37 -21.21 -21.12 21.13
CA VAL A 37 -19.82 -21.46 21.46
C VAL A 37 -19.17 -22.25 20.33
N PHE A 38 -19.87 -23.23 19.76
CA PHE A 38 -19.35 -24.05 18.67
C PHE A 38 -19.08 -23.21 17.43
N GLN A 39 -19.97 -22.30 17.07
CA GLN A 39 -19.78 -21.45 15.91
C GLN A 39 -18.65 -20.42 16.09
N ASN A 40 -18.55 -19.79 17.27
CA ASN A 40 -17.72 -18.59 17.43
C ASN A 40 -16.41 -18.81 18.20
N CYS A 41 -16.29 -19.90 18.96
CA CYS A 41 -15.16 -20.11 19.86
C CYS A 41 -14.31 -21.34 19.47
N THR A 42 -14.94 -22.43 19.00
CA THR A 42 -14.22 -23.71 18.78
C THR A 42 -13.28 -23.72 17.57
N GLY A 43 -13.29 -22.66 16.75
CA GLY A 43 -12.26 -22.42 15.74
C GLY A 43 -10.86 -22.37 16.36
N CYS A 44 -10.72 -21.66 17.50
CA CYS A 44 -9.47 -21.53 18.24
C CYS A 44 -9.42 -22.41 19.49
N HIS A 45 -10.56 -22.65 20.15
CA HIS A 45 -10.66 -23.42 21.40
C HIS A 45 -10.90 -24.91 21.16
N ARG A 46 -9.93 -25.56 20.52
CA ARG A 46 -9.89 -27.01 20.32
C ARG A 46 -8.44 -27.53 20.37
N PRO A 47 -8.21 -28.83 20.63
CA PRO A 47 -6.86 -29.39 20.66
C PRO A 47 -6.04 -29.07 19.40
N GLY A 48 -4.77 -28.74 19.58
CA GLY A 48 -3.85 -28.41 18.48
C GLY A 48 -4.05 -27.04 17.84
N GLN A 49 -4.86 -26.15 18.44
CA GLN A 49 -5.04 -24.76 18.01
C GLN A 49 -4.47 -23.79 19.06
N VAL A 50 -4.53 -22.49 18.77
CA VAL A 50 -3.82 -21.44 19.52
C VAL A 50 -4.34 -21.21 20.95
N ALA A 51 -5.57 -21.61 21.25
CA ALA A 51 -6.16 -21.33 22.57
C ALA A 51 -5.74 -22.38 23.62
N PRO A 52 -5.52 -21.96 24.88
CA PRO A 52 -4.93 -22.84 25.91
C PRO A 52 -5.88 -23.91 26.47
N PHE A 53 -7.16 -23.90 26.09
CA PHE A 53 -8.16 -24.86 26.55
C PHE A 53 -9.24 -25.11 25.48
N SER A 54 -9.90 -26.27 25.58
CA SER A 54 -10.97 -26.68 24.68
C SER A 54 -12.33 -26.10 25.10
N LEU A 55 -13.21 -25.87 24.13
CA LEU A 55 -14.63 -25.52 24.34
C LEU A 55 -15.57 -26.45 23.56
N LEU A 56 -15.15 -27.71 23.38
CA LEU A 56 -15.89 -28.69 22.56
C LEU A 56 -17.05 -29.37 23.30
N ASN A 57 -17.25 -29.11 24.60
CA ASN A 57 -18.31 -29.73 25.40
C ASN A 57 -18.82 -28.82 26.53
N TYR A 58 -19.89 -29.27 27.19
CA TYR A 58 -20.54 -28.57 28.29
C TYR A 58 -19.59 -28.31 29.46
N LYS A 59 -18.90 -29.35 29.96
CA LYS A 59 -18.07 -29.25 31.17
C LYS A 59 -16.96 -28.21 31.01
N ASP A 60 -16.30 -28.20 29.86
CA ASP A 60 -15.27 -27.23 29.56
C ASP A 60 -15.85 -25.81 29.47
N THR A 61 -16.97 -25.64 28.77
CA THR A 61 -17.65 -24.33 28.66
C THR A 61 -18.10 -23.82 30.03
N GLN A 62 -18.74 -24.66 30.84
CA GLN A 62 -19.24 -24.33 32.17
C GLN A 62 -18.10 -23.91 33.10
N LYS A 63 -16.98 -24.65 33.09
CA LYS A 63 -15.79 -24.36 33.88
C LYS A 63 -15.24 -22.96 33.62
N HIS A 64 -15.32 -22.49 32.38
CA HIS A 64 -14.79 -21.19 31.96
C HIS A 64 -15.87 -20.09 31.84
N ALA A 65 -17.12 -20.38 32.16
CA ALA A 65 -18.27 -19.55 31.80
C ALA A 65 -18.19 -18.10 32.32
N LYS A 66 -17.78 -17.89 33.59
CA LYS A 66 -17.64 -16.54 34.16
C LYS A 66 -16.57 -15.71 33.45
N THR A 67 -15.42 -16.33 33.16
CA THR A 67 -14.33 -15.68 32.42
C THR A 67 -14.75 -15.38 30.98
N MET A 68 -15.41 -16.34 30.33
CA MET A 68 -15.95 -16.18 28.98
C MET A 68 -16.90 -14.99 28.92
N LEU A 69 -17.88 -14.91 29.83
CA LEU A 69 -18.83 -13.80 29.89
C LEU A 69 -18.12 -12.46 30.01
N ARG A 70 -17.19 -12.31 30.96
CA ARG A 70 -16.43 -11.07 31.13
C ARG A 70 -15.69 -10.65 29.85
N THR A 71 -15.00 -11.60 29.21
CA THR A 71 -14.28 -11.30 27.95
C THR A 71 -15.19 -10.97 26.78
N MET A 72 -16.42 -11.49 26.76
CA MET A 72 -17.44 -11.15 25.76
C MET A 72 -18.01 -9.75 26.01
N GLU A 73 -18.32 -9.41 27.26
CA GLU A 73 -18.80 -8.08 27.68
C GLU A 73 -17.77 -6.99 27.36
N ASP A 74 -16.50 -7.26 27.67
CA ASP A 74 -15.36 -6.37 27.36
C ASP A 74 -15.03 -6.33 25.85
N ARG A 75 -15.71 -7.13 25.01
CA ARG A 75 -15.47 -7.27 23.55
C ARG A 75 -14.06 -7.73 23.19
N TYR A 76 -13.37 -8.34 24.12
CA TYR A 76 -12.05 -8.93 23.91
C TYR A 76 -12.15 -10.24 23.10
N MET A 77 -13.19 -11.04 23.37
CA MET A 77 -13.46 -12.31 22.69
C MET A 77 -14.88 -12.38 22.14
N PRO A 78 -15.10 -13.01 20.97
CA PRO A 78 -14.09 -13.39 19.98
C PRO A 78 -13.37 -12.16 19.41
N PRO A 79 -12.09 -12.28 19.03
CA PRO A 79 -11.29 -11.14 18.62
C PRO A 79 -11.81 -10.55 17.30
N TRP A 80 -12.37 -9.34 17.40
CA TRP A 80 -12.89 -8.57 16.27
C TRP A 80 -12.86 -7.08 16.56
N GLN A 81 -11.81 -6.41 16.10
CA GLN A 81 -11.57 -4.99 16.38
C GLN A 81 -12.54 -4.02 15.67
N PRO A 82 -12.93 -4.24 14.39
CA PRO A 82 -13.75 -3.28 13.68
C PRO A 82 -15.11 -3.07 14.33
N GLU A 83 -15.52 -1.81 14.45
CA GLU A 83 -16.80 -1.42 15.01
C GLU A 83 -17.95 -1.72 14.02
N LYS A 84 -19.12 -2.08 14.57
CA LYS A 84 -20.34 -2.24 13.79
C LYS A 84 -20.76 -0.89 13.21
N GLY A 85 -21.21 -0.86 11.95
CA GLY A 85 -21.70 0.35 11.28
C GLY A 85 -20.60 1.20 10.61
N HIS A 86 -19.34 0.78 10.71
CA HIS A 86 -18.20 1.45 10.08
C HIS A 86 -17.59 0.55 8.97
N GLY A 87 -18.43 0.23 7.99
CA GLY A 87 -18.15 -0.80 6.98
C GLY A 87 -18.84 -2.13 7.30
N GLU A 88 -19.23 -2.85 6.25
CA GLU A 88 -19.85 -4.17 6.35
C GLU A 88 -18.85 -5.22 5.89
N PHE A 89 -18.39 -6.08 6.80
CA PHE A 89 -17.32 -7.05 6.54
C PHE A 89 -17.86 -8.48 6.49
N ARG A 90 -17.22 -9.32 5.67
CA ARG A 90 -17.45 -10.77 5.65
C ARG A 90 -16.94 -11.38 6.95
N ASP A 91 -17.55 -12.50 7.33
CA ASP A 91 -17.08 -13.35 8.42
C ASP A 91 -16.91 -12.62 9.76
N ALA A 92 -17.76 -11.63 10.02
CA ALA A 92 -17.76 -10.88 11.27
C ALA A 92 -17.99 -11.83 12.46
N ARG A 93 -16.99 -11.94 13.33
CA ARG A 93 -16.99 -12.86 14.50
C ARG A 93 -17.56 -12.25 15.78
N ARG A 94 -18.06 -11.02 15.68
CA ARG A 94 -18.58 -10.28 16.83
C ARG A 94 -19.91 -10.90 17.27
N LEU A 95 -20.02 -11.22 18.56
CA LEU A 95 -21.30 -11.60 19.16
C LEU A 95 -22.23 -10.37 19.24
N SER A 96 -23.51 -10.56 18.90
CA SER A 96 -24.52 -9.53 19.11
C SER A 96 -24.78 -9.29 20.60
N ASP A 97 -25.38 -8.14 20.93
CA ASP A 97 -25.75 -7.81 22.31
C ASP A 97 -26.73 -8.85 22.89
N ASP A 98 -27.64 -9.35 22.06
CA ASP A 98 -28.58 -10.40 22.43
C ASP A 98 -27.89 -11.75 22.67
N GLN A 99 -26.85 -12.08 21.89
CA GLN A 99 -26.05 -13.29 22.12
C GLN A 99 -25.25 -13.21 23.42
N ILE A 100 -24.69 -12.04 23.74
CA ILE A 100 -24.00 -11.81 25.01
C ILE A 100 -25.01 -11.90 26.17
N LYS A 101 -26.20 -11.28 26.02
CA LYS A 101 -27.28 -11.35 27.00
C LYS A 101 -27.77 -12.77 27.22
N LEU A 102 -27.89 -13.57 26.15
CA LEU A 102 -28.23 -15.00 26.23
C LEU A 102 -27.20 -15.76 27.08
N PHE A 103 -25.91 -15.54 26.82
CA PHE A 103 -24.84 -16.16 27.58
C PHE A 103 -24.82 -15.68 29.04
N ALA A 104 -25.07 -14.39 29.29
CA ALA A 104 -25.16 -13.81 30.62
C ALA A 104 -26.30 -14.45 31.44
N ASN A 105 -27.49 -14.57 30.84
CA ASN A 105 -28.63 -15.24 31.48
C ASN A 105 -28.27 -16.69 31.86
N TRP A 106 -27.61 -17.42 30.96
CA TRP A 106 -27.16 -18.79 31.24
C TRP A 106 -26.18 -18.86 32.41
N VAL A 107 -25.19 -17.96 32.46
CA VAL A 107 -24.22 -17.90 33.57
C VAL A 107 -24.91 -17.55 34.89
N ASN A 108 -25.83 -16.58 34.89
CA ASN A 108 -26.55 -16.14 36.07
C ASN A 108 -27.48 -17.22 36.64
N ASP A 109 -28.03 -18.08 35.78
CA ASP A 109 -28.86 -19.22 36.15
C ASP A 109 -28.03 -20.45 36.60
N GLY A 110 -26.71 -20.30 36.78
CA GLY A 110 -25.83 -21.38 37.23
C GLY A 110 -25.31 -22.30 36.12
N ALA A 111 -25.40 -21.84 34.86
CA ALA A 111 -24.90 -22.54 33.67
C ALA A 111 -25.49 -23.95 33.49
N PRO A 112 -26.83 -24.13 33.42
CA PRO A 112 -27.45 -25.44 33.30
C PRO A 112 -27.14 -26.12 31.95
N GLU A 113 -26.89 -27.44 31.97
CA GLU A 113 -26.62 -28.22 30.74
C GLU A 113 -27.84 -28.33 29.82
N GLY A 114 -29.03 -28.51 30.40
CA GLY A 114 -30.24 -28.88 29.65
C GLY A 114 -30.27 -30.36 29.28
N ASP A 115 -30.96 -30.69 28.19
CA ASP A 115 -31.03 -32.05 27.64
C ASP A 115 -29.86 -32.29 26.68
N PRO A 116 -28.86 -33.12 27.04
CA PRO A 116 -27.67 -33.35 26.21
C PRO A 116 -27.99 -33.90 24.82
N SER A 117 -29.13 -34.59 24.64
CA SER A 117 -29.55 -35.13 23.34
C SER A 117 -29.88 -34.04 22.32
N LYS A 118 -30.13 -32.81 22.79
CA LYS A 118 -30.37 -31.63 21.95
C LYS A 118 -29.12 -30.82 21.65
N THR A 119 -27.96 -31.22 22.19
CA THR A 119 -26.69 -30.56 21.88
C THR A 119 -26.41 -30.72 20.39
N PRO A 120 -26.17 -29.62 19.63
CA PRO A 120 -25.83 -29.73 18.22
C PRO A 120 -24.55 -30.52 18.04
N ALA A 121 -24.41 -31.17 16.89
CA ALA A 121 -23.15 -31.78 16.51
C ALA A 121 -22.04 -30.72 16.45
N LEU A 122 -20.82 -31.10 16.85
CA LEU A 122 -19.66 -30.25 16.69
C LEU A 122 -19.43 -29.89 15.22
N PRO A 123 -18.90 -28.68 14.93
CA PRO A 123 -18.45 -28.34 13.59
C PRO A 123 -17.42 -29.37 13.12
N LYS A 124 -17.50 -29.74 11.84
CA LYS A 124 -16.46 -30.57 11.24
C LYS A 124 -15.20 -29.73 11.07
N PHE A 125 -14.12 -30.14 11.73
CA PHE A 125 -12.82 -29.51 11.58
C PHE A 125 -12.02 -30.27 10.53
N PRO A 126 -11.50 -29.60 9.48
CA PRO A 126 -10.64 -30.25 8.51
C PRO A 126 -9.40 -30.85 9.19
N GLU A 127 -9.05 -32.09 8.85
CA GLU A 127 -7.75 -32.65 9.20
C GLU A 127 -6.69 -32.16 8.20
N GLY A 128 -5.52 -31.75 8.69
CA GLY A 128 -4.44 -31.22 7.85
C GLY A 128 -4.66 -29.77 7.45
N TRP A 129 -4.81 -29.51 6.15
CA TRP A 129 -4.92 -28.16 5.58
C TRP A 129 -6.39 -27.71 5.53
N GLN A 130 -6.69 -26.57 6.17
CA GLN A 130 -8.06 -26.07 6.34
C GLN A 130 -8.70 -25.60 5.03
N LEU A 131 -7.91 -25.12 4.07
CA LEU A 131 -8.38 -24.69 2.77
C LEU A 131 -8.38 -25.82 1.71
N GLY A 132 -8.16 -27.07 2.13
CA GLY A 132 -7.99 -28.22 1.23
C GLY A 132 -6.53 -28.42 0.84
N LYS A 133 -6.26 -29.26 -0.17
CA LYS A 133 -4.88 -29.59 -0.59
C LYS A 133 -4.22 -28.35 -1.23
N PRO A 134 -3.06 -27.86 -0.73
CA PRO A 134 -2.31 -26.79 -1.38
C PRO A 134 -1.73 -27.22 -2.73
N ASP A 135 -1.53 -26.26 -3.63
CA ASP A 135 -0.87 -26.47 -4.92
C ASP A 135 0.65 -26.60 -4.78
N LEU A 136 1.23 -25.88 -3.82
CA LEU A 136 2.64 -25.97 -3.45
C LEU A 136 2.77 -26.00 -1.92
N VAL A 137 3.58 -26.91 -1.41
CA VAL A 137 3.94 -26.98 0.00
C VAL A 137 5.44 -26.80 0.14
N VAL A 138 5.85 -25.83 0.94
CA VAL A 138 7.25 -25.57 1.28
C VAL A 138 7.45 -25.63 2.78
N LYS A 139 8.66 -26.00 3.24
CA LYS A 139 8.92 -26.27 4.65
C LYS A 139 10.30 -25.78 5.04
N MET A 140 10.44 -25.31 6.28
CA MET A 140 11.75 -25.09 6.89
C MET A 140 12.60 -26.39 6.84
N ASP A 141 13.88 -26.23 6.51
CA ASP A 141 14.83 -27.33 6.35
C ASP A 141 15.30 -27.92 7.69
N ARG A 142 15.29 -27.12 8.76
CA ARG A 142 15.64 -27.51 10.14
C ARG A 142 14.82 -26.73 11.16
N PRO A 143 14.67 -27.24 12.40
CA PRO A 143 13.95 -26.53 13.45
C PRO A 143 14.66 -25.25 13.88
N PHE A 144 13.87 -24.23 14.21
CA PHE A 144 14.30 -23.06 14.96
C PHE A 144 14.04 -23.29 16.45
N VAL A 145 15.07 -23.14 17.26
CA VAL A 145 14.94 -23.28 18.73
C VAL A 145 14.49 -21.95 19.32
N VAL A 146 13.31 -21.94 19.94
CA VAL A 146 12.81 -20.80 20.74
C VAL A 146 13.17 -21.03 22.20
N PRO A 147 13.91 -20.12 22.86
CA PRO A 147 14.27 -20.26 24.27
C PRO A 147 13.04 -20.11 25.18
N ALA A 148 13.17 -20.61 26.41
CA ALA A 148 12.10 -20.53 27.41
C ALA A 148 11.84 -19.10 27.90
N GLU A 149 12.90 -18.28 28.01
CA GLU A 149 12.86 -16.94 28.59
C GLU A 149 13.76 -15.98 27.78
N GLY A 150 13.48 -14.68 27.90
CA GLY A 150 14.14 -13.63 27.12
C GLY A 150 13.16 -12.61 26.55
N ALA A 151 13.69 -11.73 25.70
CA ALA A 151 12.89 -10.80 24.92
C ALA A 151 12.28 -11.48 23.69
N ASP A 152 11.21 -10.90 23.15
CA ASP A 152 10.57 -11.38 21.93
C ASP A 152 11.56 -11.48 20.75
N ILE A 153 11.33 -12.47 19.90
CA ILE A 153 12.25 -12.81 18.82
C ILE A 153 11.57 -12.53 17.47
N TYR A 154 12.24 -11.74 16.64
CA TYR A 154 11.90 -11.57 15.23
C TYR A 154 12.91 -12.32 14.37
N GLN A 155 12.42 -13.26 13.56
CA GLN A 155 13.25 -14.13 12.73
C GLN A 155 12.67 -14.27 11.32
N ASN A 156 13.53 -14.18 10.30
CA ASN A 156 13.14 -14.34 8.89
C ASN A 156 13.59 -15.70 8.38
N PHE A 157 12.65 -16.60 8.07
CA PHE A 157 12.94 -17.90 7.47
C PHE A 157 12.83 -17.81 5.95
N VAL A 158 13.85 -18.29 5.23
CA VAL A 158 13.91 -18.24 3.77
C VAL A 158 13.60 -19.61 3.20
N LEU A 159 12.49 -19.72 2.47
CA LEU A 159 11.99 -20.96 1.89
C LEU A 159 12.05 -20.84 0.35
N PRO A 160 12.97 -21.58 -0.30
CA PRO A 160 13.00 -21.68 -1.76
C PRO A 160 11.69 -22.24 -2.30
N LEU A 161 11.17 -21.63 -3.36
CA LEU A 161 9.93 -22.07 -4.00
C LEU A 161 10.15 -22.86 -5.30
N ASP A 162 11.34 -22.73 -5.91
CA ASP A 162 11.73 -23.40 -7.16
C ASP A 162 10.68 -23.31 -8.29
N LEU A 163 9.99 -22.17 -8.37
CA LEU A 163 8.93 -21.94 -9.34
C LEU A 163 9.47 -21.86 -10.77
N SER A 164 8.95 -22.72 -11.65
CA SER A 164 9.28 -22.72 -13.09
C SER A 164 8.60 -21.60 -13.88
N GLU A 165 7.53 -21.01 -13.33
CA GLU A 165 6.73 -19.94 -13.95
C GLU A 165 6.10 -19.03 -12.89
N ASP A 166 5.64 -17.86 -13.31
CA ASP A 166 4.90 -16.94 -12.44
C ASP A 166 3.57 -17.57 -12.00
N LYS A 167 3.22 -17.38 -10.73
CA LYS A 167 2.00 -17.89 -10.10
C LYS A 167 1.16 -16.75 -9.53
N TRP A 168 -0.10 -17.07 -9.26
CA TRP A 168 -1.10 -16.15 -8.73
C TRP A 168 -1.68 -16.71 -7.44
N VAL A 169 -1.26 -16.19 -6.30
CA VAL A 169 -1.59 -16.73 -4.97
C VAL A 169 -2.97 -16.23 -4.53
N THR A 170 -3.88 -17.14 -4.21
CA THR A 170 -5.21 -16.83 -3.66
C THR A 170 -5.26 -16.99 -2.15
N ALA A 171 -4.43 -17.83 -1.57
CA ALA A 171 -4.32 -18.01 -0.12
C ALA A 171 -2.92 -18.48 0.28
N VAL A 172 -2.59 -18.21 1.54
CA VAL A 172 -1.44 -18.77 2.24
C VAL A 172 -1.95 -19.37 3.54
N GLU A 173 -1.62 -20.62 3.78
CA GLU A 173 -1.87 -21.31 5.04
C GLU A 173 -0.55 -21.84 5.58
N PHE A 174 -0.36 -21.90 6.90
CA PHE A 174 0.80 -22.54 7.48
C PHE A 174 0.39 -23.54 8.56
N ARG A 175 1.30 -24.48 8.83
CA ARG A 175 1.28 -25.40 9.96
C ARG A 175 2.57 -25.22 10.74
N ALA A 176 2.46 -25.25 12.05
CA ALA A 176 3.55 -25.02 12.98
C ALA A 176 3.64 -26.18 13.96
N THR A 177 4.85 -26.53 14.38
CA THR A 177 5.07 -27.57 15.40
C THR A 177 4.90 -27.04 16.81
N ALA A 178 5.16 -25.75 17.04
CA ALA A 178 5.01 -25.06 18.31
C ALA A 178 4.15 -23.79 18.17
N PRO A 179 2.85 -23.91 17.79
CA PRO A 179 1.99 -22.74 17.57
C PRO A 179 1.81 -21.85 18.81
N VAL A 180 2.14 -22.34 20.01
CA VAL A 180 2.06 -21.60 21.28
C VAL A 180 3.05 -20.44 21.36
N VAL A 181 4.18 -20.49 20.64
CA VAL A 181 5.17 -19.40 20.63
C VAL A 181 4.97 -18.41 19.48
N LEU A 182 4.04 -18.66 18.55
CA LEU A 182 3.81 -17.79 17.40
C LEU A 182 2.86 -16.64 17.74
N HIS A 183 3.30 -15.40 17.51
CA HIS A 183 2.46 -14.21 17.65
C HIS A 183 1.97 -13.68 16.29
N HIS A 184 2.88 -13.54 15.32
CA HIS A 184 2.51 -13.25 13.93
C HIS A 184 3.56 -13.76 12.93
N ILE A 185 3.14 -13.94 11.67
CA ILE A 185 3.99 -14.30 10.54
C ILE A 185 3.61 -13.39 9.36
N LEU A 186 4.57 -12.65 8.81
CA LEU A 186 4.42 -11.94 7.54
C LEU A 186 4.98 -12.79 6.41
N TYR A 187 4.22 -12.87 5.31
CA TYR A 187 4.60 -13.62 4.12
C TYR A 187 5.16 -12.66 3.09
N PHE A 188 6.47 -12.62 2.97
CA PHE A 188 7.18 -11.80 2.01
C PHE A 188 7.71 -12.61 0.84
N THR A 189 7.91 -11.97 -0.30
CA THR A 189 8.58 -12.59 -1.45
C THR A 189 9.91 -11.89 -1.71
N ASP A 190 10.90 -12.65 -2.17
CA ASP A 190 12.19 -12.13 -2.59
C ASP A 190 12.61 -12.73 -3.93
N ASP A 191 12.53 -11.94 -4.99
CA ASP A 191 13.06 -12.26 -6.32
C ASP A 191 14.48 -11.69 -6.55
N SER A 192 15.10 -11.10 -5.51
CA SER A 192 16.44 -10.50 -5.58
C SER A 192 17.56 -11.38 -5.02
N GLY A 193 17.22 -12.44 -4.30
CA GLY A 193 18.17 -13.34 -3.63
C GLY A 193 18.87 -12.71 -2.41
N ARG A 194 18.36 -11.58 -1.89
CA ARG A 194 18.92 -10.88 -0.73
C ARG A 194 18.72 -11.68 0.55
N ALA A 195 17.54 -12.28 0.73
CA ALA A 195 17.21 -13.08 1.90
C ALA A 195 18.18 -14.26 2.05
N GLN A 196 18.50 -14.94 0.95
CA GLN A 196 19.50 -16.01 0.91
C GLN A 196 20.90 -15.54 1.32
N GLN A 197 21.29 -14.32 0.95
CA GLN A 197 22.59 -13.75 1.32
C GLN A 197 22.67 -13.43 2.82
N LEU A 198 21.54 -13.05 3.44
CA LEU A 198 21.44 -12.77 4.87
C LEU A 198 21.32 -14.06 5.70
N ALA A 199 20.74 -15.12 5.13
CA ALA A 199 20.55 -16.38 5.82
C ALA A 199 21.91 -17.05 6.13
N PRO A 200 22.22 -17.31 7.41
CA PRO A 200 23.46 -17.95 7.81
C PRO A 200 23.46 -19.41 7.38
N LYS A 201 24.59 -19.86 6.81
CA LYS A 201 24.77 -21.26 6.38
C LYS A 201 24.86 -22.25 7.57
N THR A 202 25.18 -21.76 8.76
CA THR A 202 25.37 -22.55 9.99
C THR A 202 24.65 -21.91 11.17
N GLY A 203 24.12 -22.71 12.11
CA GLY A 203 23.42 -22.22 13.31
C GLY A 203 21.90 -22.36 13.22
N GLN A 204 21.15 -21.41 13.77
CA GLN A 204 19.69 -21.33 13.63
C GLN A 204 19.29 -21.05 12.16
N PRO A 205 18.18 -21.60 11.64
CA PRO A 205 17.71 -21.26 10.30
C PRO A 205 17.26 -19.81 10.21
N GLY A 206 17.48 -19.17 9.06
CA GLY A 206 17.05 -17.79 8.82
C GLY A 206 17.92 -16.73 9.50
N PHE A 207 17.49 -15.47 9.43
CA PHE A 207 18.25 -14.33 9.98
C PHE A 207 17.35 -13.41 10.84
N PRO A 208 17.91 -12.76 11.88
CA PRO A 208 17.12 -12.01 12.85
C PRO A 208 16.67 -10.63 12.33
N GLY A 209 15.65 -10.07 12.98
CA GLY A 209 15.24 -8.68 12.86
C GLY A 209 14.04 -8.45 11.93
N MET A 210 13.63 -7.19 11.81
CA MET A 210 12.48 -6.76 11.00
C MET A 210 12.85 -6.01 9.71
N THR A 211 14.12 -5.58 9.61
CA THR A 211 14.62 -4.67 8.57
C THR A 211 14.79 -5.32 7.18
N PHE A 212 14.30 -6.55 6.99
CA PHE A 212 14.33 -7.20 5.70
C PHE A 212 13.52 -6.41 4.69
N ARG A 213 14.10 -6.18 3.51
CA ARG A 213 13.41 -5.50 2.41
C ARG A 213 12.92 -6.50 1.37
N PRO A 214 11.62 -6.83 1.39
CA PRO A 214 11.03 -7.75 0.44
C PRO A 214 10.81 -7.10 -0.92
N THR A 215 10.64 -7.92 -1.95
CA THR A 215 10.25 -7.44 -3.29
C THR A 215 8.75 -7.58 -3.54
N GLY A 216 8.03 -8.28 -2.65
CA GLY A 216 6.57 -8.35 -2.60
C GLY A 216 6.06 -8.89 -1.27
N SER A 217 4.74 -8.95 -1.12
CA SER A 217 4.08 -9.53 0.06
C SER A 217 2.85 -10.32 -0.36
N LEU A 218 2.64 -11.46 0.30
CA LEU A 218 1.46 -12.30 0.19
C LEU A 218 0.49 -12.11 1.37
N GLY A 219 0.73 -11.08 2.19
CA GLY A 219 -0.03 -10.80 3.41
C GLY A 219 0.68 -11.32 4.66
N GLY A 220 -0.11 -11.73 5.64
CA GLY A 220 0.40 -12.24 6.91
C GLY A 220 -0.71 -12.82 7.77
N TRP A 221 -0.30 -13.43 8.87
CA TRP A 221 -1.15 -14.00 9.90
C TRP A 221 -0.76 -13.41 11.25
N ALA A 222 -1.76 -13.17 12.10
CA ALA A 222 -1.59 -12.87 13.51
C ALA A 222 -2.49 -13.80 14.33
N VAL A 223 -2.27 -13.90 15.64
CA VAL A 223 -3.08 -14.75 16.52
C VAL A 223 -4.57 -14.54 16.28
N GLY A 224 -5.31 -15.64 16.19
CA GLY A 224 -6.74 -15.63 15.86
C GLY A 224 -7.07 -15.42 14.39
N GLY A 225 -6.08 -15.24 13.50
CA GLY A 225 -6.29 -15.33 12.06
C GLY A 225 -6.68 -16.75 11.64
N ILE A 226 -7.67 -16.87 10.76
CA ILE A 226 -8.08 -18.13 10.14
C ILE A 226 -7.67 -18.04 8.67
N PRO A 227 -7.05 -19.08 8.08
CA PRO A 227 -6.70 -19.06 6.67
C PRO A 227 -7.96 -18.89 5.82
N ALA A 228 -7.87 -18.05 4.80
CA ALA A 228 -8.97 -17.76 3.88
C ALA A 228 -8.42 -17.46 2.49
N HIS A 229 -9.19 -17.81 1.46
CA HIS A 229 -8.94 -17.31 0.11
C HIS A 229 -9.27 -15.82 0.02
N LEU A 230 -8.51 -15.12 -0.82
CA LEU A 230 -8.91 -13.82 -1.32
C LEU A 230 -10.27 -13.93 -2.01
N PRO A 231 -11.08 -12.86 -2.01
CA PRO A 231 -12.35 -12.85 -2.72
C PRO A 231 -12.21 -13.30 -4.18
N ASP A 232 -13.23 -13.99 -4.68
CA ASP A 232 -13.25 -14.61 -6.01
C ASP A 232 -12.73 -13.71 -7.13
N GLY A 233 -11.84 -14.26 -7.96
CA GLY A 233 -11.23 -13.56 -9.09
C GLY A 233 -10.02 -12.69 -8.73
N LEU A 234 -9.64 -12.60 -7.45
CA LEU A 234 -8.44 -11.91 -7.01
C LEU A 234 -7.31 -12.89 -6.65
N ALA A 235 -6.08 -12.44 -6.91
CA ALA A 235 -4.87 -13.16 -6.54
C ALA A 235 -3.69 -12.17 -6.42
N LEU A 236 -2.66 -12.56 -5.68
CA LEU A 236 -1.42 -11.82 -5.53
C LEU A 236 -0.34 -12.40 -6.47
N PRO A 237 0.46 -11.56 -7.15
CA PRO A 237 1.51 -12.05 -8.02
C PRO A 237 2.64 -12.70 -7.22
N LEU A 238 3.14 -13.82 -7.73
CA LEU A 238 4.33 -14.51 -7.22
C LEU A 238 5.22 -14.89 -8.40
N LYS A 239 6.34 -14.19 -8.57
CA LYS A 239 7.20 -14.37 -9.74
C LYS A 239 8.00 -15.67 -9.65
N LYS A 240 8.31 -16.24 -10.81
CA LYS A 240 9.28 -17.33 -10.93
C LYS A 240 10.61 -16.96 -10.29
N GLY A 241 11.27 -17.94 -9.66
CA GLY A 241 12.55 -17.74 -8.96
C GLY A 241 12.48 -16.89 -7.69
N SER A 242 11.28 -16.55 -7.18
CA SER A 242 11.14 -15.91 -5.87
C SER A 242 11.32 -16.93 -4.75
N ASP A 243 11.96 -16.51 -3.66
CA ASP A 243 11.85 -17.18 -2.37
C ASP A 243 10.65 -16.66 -1.58
N LEU A 244 10.08 -17.49 -0.71
CA LEU A 244 9.16 -17.08 0.33
C LEU A 244 9.95 -16.78 1.60
N VAL A 245 9.77 -15.58 2.15
CA VAL A 245 10.39 -15.16 3.40
C VAL A 245 9.32 -15.03 4.46
N LEU A 246 9.42 -15.83 5.52
CA LEU A 246 8.53 -15.80 6.67
C LEU A 246 9.17 -14.95 7.76
N GLN A 247 8.73 -13.69 7.89
CA GLN A 247 9.13 -12.87 9.03
C GLN A 247 8.21 -13.21 10.21
N THR A 248 8.74 -13.96 11.16
CA THR A 248 8.00 -14.53 12.29
C THR A 248 8.37 -13.81 13.58
N HIS A 249 7.35 -13.41 14.33
CA HIS A 249 7.46 -12.89 15.69
C HIS A 249 7.07 -13.97 16.70
N PHE A 250 8.00 -14.26 17.60
CA PHE A 250 7.83 -15.25 18.66
C PHE A 250 7.68 -14.59 20.02
N HIS A 251 6.63 -14.98 20.74
CA HIS A 251 6.51 -14.79 22.19
C HIS A 251 6.95 -16.06 22.89
N LEU A 252 7.73 -15.92 23.97
CA LEU A 252 8.31 -17.05 24.66
C LEU A 252 7.29 -17.70 25.59
N SER A 253 7.21 -19.03 25.59
CA SER A 253 6.16 -19.79 26.32
C SER A 253 6.53 -20.12 27.77
N GLY A 254 7.73 -19.76 28.24
CA GLY A 254 8.30 -20.27 29.49
C GLY A 254 8.90 -21.68 29.36
N LYS A 255 8.89 -22.27 28.15
CA LYS A 255 9.51 -23.55 27.83
C LYS A 255 10.34 -23.42 26.56
N LYS A 256 11.40 -24.21 26.47
CA LYS A 256 12.17 -24.34 25.23
C LYS A 256 11.29 -25.08 24.22
N GLU A 257 11.04 -24.45 23.07
CA GLU A 257 10.27 -25.03 21.97
C GLU A 257 11.14 -25.20 20.72
N GLU A 258 10.76 -26.14 19.85
CA GLU A 258 11.36 -26.31 18.53
C GLU A 258 10.29 -26.10 17.45
N GLU A 259 10.47 -25.05 16.64
CA GLU A 259 9.52 -24.65 15.62
C GLU A 259 9.99 -25.06 14.22
N VAL A 260 9.08 -25.69 13.49
CA VAL A 260 9.21 -26.00 12.07
C VAL A 260 7.92 -25.58 11.39
N ILE A 261 8.01 -24.53 10.57
CA ILE A 261 6.88 -24.01 9.81
C ILE A 261 6.85 -24.68 8.43
N GLU A 262 5.66 -25.16 8.07
CA GLU A 262 5.32 -25.63 6.74
C GLU A 262 4.23 -24.71 6.17
N VAL A 263 4.38 -24.28 4.91
CA VAL A 263 3.49 -23.33 4.26
C VAL A 263 2.88 -23.94 3.02
N GLY A 264 1.56 -23.89 2.95
CA GLY A 264 0.75 -24.23 1.78
C GLY A 264 0.38 -22.97 1.01
N LEU A 265 0.72 -22.96 -0.28
CA LEU A 265 0.34 -21.92 -1.24
C LEU A 265 -0.75 -22.45 -2.17
N TYR A 266 -1.78 -21.63 -2.36
CA TYR A 266 -2.94 -21.94 -3.21
C TYR A 266 -2.95 -21.00 -4.41
N PHE A 267 -3.01 -21.53 -5.61
CA PHE A 267 -2.86 -20.79 -6.85
C PHE A 267 -4.18 -20.65 -7.61
N ALA A 268 -4.41 -19.48 -8.20
CA ALA A 268 -5.40 -19.31 -9.24
C ALA A 268 -4.87 -19.93 -10.55
N SER A 269 -5.78 -20.50 -11.34
CA SER A 269 -5.47 -21.06 -12.66
C SER A 269 -5.10 -20.02 -13.72
N LYS A 270 -5.40 -18.74 -13.46
CA LYS A 270 -5.12 -17.62 -14.37
C LYS A 270 -4.86 -16.33 -13.58
N ALA A 271 -4.23 -15.37 -14.26
CA ALA A 271 -4.05 -14.02 -13.74
C ALA A 271 -5.40 -13.38 -13.36
N PRO A 272 -5.45 -12.56 -12.29
CA PRO A 272 -6.66 -11.84 -11.91
C PRO A 272 -7.02 -10.82 -13.00
N GLN A 273 -8.32 -10.59 -13.20
CA GLN A 273 -8.80 -9.59 -14.16
C GLN A 273 -8.49 -8.16 -13.74
N ARG A 274 -8.35 -7.93 -12.42
CA ARG A 274 -8.03 -6.64 -11.84
C ARG A 274 -6.95 -6.81 -10.79
N THR A 275 -6.01 -5.88 -10.75
CA THR A 275 -4.84 -5.98 -9.88
C THR A 275 -5.09 -5.27 -8.55
N LEU A 276 -4.79 -5.96 -7.44
CA LEU A 276 -4.79 -5.36 -6.12
C LEU A 276 -3.70 -4.30 -5.96
N VAL A 277 -4.10 -3.14 -5.43
CA VAL A 277 -3.20 -2.03 -5.08
C VAL A 277 -3.45 -1.65 -3.62
N GLY A 278 -2.36 -1.55 -2.83
CA GLY A 278 -2.43 -1.11 -1.44
C GLY A 278 -2.47 0.42 -1.35
N LEU A 279 -3.53 0.98 -0.75
CA LEU A 279 -3.60 2.37 -0.33
C LEU A 279 -3.32 2.42 1.18
N GLN A 280 -2.10 2.82 1.55
CA GLN A 280 -1.67 2.91 2.95
C GLN A 280 -1.64 4.37 3.40
N LEU A 281 -2.37 4.69 4.47
CA LEU A 281 -2.47 6.04 5.03
C LEU A 281 -2.21 6.01 6.55
N PRO A 282 -1.19 6.74 7.05
CA PRO A 282 -0.12 7.36 6.29
C PRO A 282 0.79 6.34 5.57
N PRO A 283 1.47 6.72 4.48
CA PRO A 283 2.40 5.82 3.79
C PRO A 283 3.61 5.47 4.66
N VAL A 284 4.19 4.29 4.41
CA VAL A 284 5.36 3.76 5.13
C VAL A 284 5.12 3.72 6.65
N PHE A 285 3.92 3.29 7.04
CA PHE A 285 3.48 3.21 8.44
C PHE A 285 3.74 4.50 9.25
N GLY A 286 3.66 5.66 8.60
CA GLY A 286 3.82 6.96 9.26
C GLY A 286 5.25 7.38 9.55
N LEU A 287 6.27 6.73 8.94
CA LEU A 287 7.69 7.08 9.12
C LEU A 287 7.96 8.58 8.92
N PHE A 288 7.31 9.17 7.92
CA PHE A 288 7.46 10.59 7.57
C PHE A 288 6.28 11.44 8.05
N SER A 289 5.45 10.91 8.95
CA SER A 289 4.24 11.59 9.44
C SER A 289 4.43 12.26 10.79
N GLY A 290 5.67 12.31 11.30
CA GLY A 290 6.01 13.01 12.52
C GLY A 290 5.61 12.27 13.79
N ILE A 291 5.65 10.94 13.79
CA ILE A 291 5.43 10.13 15.00
C ILE A 291 6.61 10.34 15.97
N ASP A 292 6.43 11.29 16.88
CA ASP A 292 7.30 11.61 18.02
C ASP A 292 6.39 12.01 19.20
N ILE A 293 6.06 11.03 20.04
CA ILE A 293 5.00 11.06 21.04
C ILE A 293 5.61 11.37 22.41
N PRO A 294 5.36 12.56 22.99
CA PRO A 294 5.87 12.90 24.32
C PRO A 294 5.36 11.93 25.40
N ALA A 295 6.19 11.71 26.42
CA ALA A 295 5.77 11.01 27.64
C ALA A 295 4.50 11.67 28.23
N GLY A 296 3.50 10.87 28.59
CA GLY A 296 2.26 11.36 29.20
C GLY A 296 1.20 11.85 28.20
N LYS A 297 1.50 11.95 26.90
CA LYS A 297 0.55 12.45 25.89
C LYS A 297 -0.51 11.39 25.57
N ALA A 298 -1.76 11.63 25.98
CA ALA A 298 -2.85 10.64 25.89
C ALA A 298 -3.59 10.58 24.54
N ASP A 299 -3.43 11.60 23.70
CA ASP A 299 -4.23 11.83 22.49
C ASP A 299 -3.37 12.28 21.30
N PHE A 300 -2.15 11.74 21.19
CA PHE A 300 -1.31 12.04 20.03
C PHE A 300 -1.99 11.54 18.76
N LYS A 301 -2.03 12.38 17.72
CA LYS A 301 -2.86 12.12 16.55
C LYS A 301 -2.12 12.37 15.26
N VAL A 302 -2.27 11.43 14.32
CA VAL A 302 -1.81 11.57 12.93
C VAL A 302 -3.02 11.43 12.02
N THR A 303 -3.09 12.32 11.03
CA THR A 303 -4.12 12.28 9.99
C THR A 303 -3.44 12.36 8.63
N ASP A 304 -3.89 11.52 7.71
CA ASP A 304 -3.47 11.56 6.31
C ASP A 304 -4.67 11.41 5.38
N SER A 305 -4.60 12.05 4.22
CA SER A 305 -5.69 12.10 3.25
C SER A 305 -5.18 11.91 1.84
N PHE A 306 -5.92 11.14 1.03
CA PHE A 306 -5.58 10.86 -0.35
C PHE A 306 -6.81 11.02 -1.25
N THR A 307 -6.66 11.79 -2.32
CA THR A 307 -7.71 11.98 -3.33
C THR A 307 -7.56 10.95 -4.44
N LEU A 308 -8.62 10.17 -4.67
CA LEU A 308 -8.61 9.10 -5.67
C LEU A 308 -8.48 9.69 -7.09
N PRO A 309 -7.46 9.29 -7.87
CA PRO A 309 -7.27 9.80 -9.24
C PRO A 309 -8.20 9.16 -10.27
N VAL A 310 -8.83 8.04 -9.90
CA VAL A 310 -9.64 7.12 -10.72
C VAL A 310 -10.75 6.55 -9.84
N ASP A 311 -11.76 5.92 -10.46
CA ASP A 311 -12.77 5.16 -9.71
C ASP A 311 -12.14 3.91 -9.10
N VAL A 312 -12.49 3.59 -7.86
CA VAL A 312 -11.89 2.48 -7.09
C VAL A 312 -12.94 1.64 -6.39
N ASP A 313 -12.72 0.33 -6.34
CA ASP A 313 -13.42 -0.59 -5.45
C ASP A 313 -12.54 -0.91 -4.23
N LEU A 314 -13.04 -0.68 -3.02
CA LEU A 314 -12.39 -1.17 -1.80
C LEU A 314 -12.82 -2.62 -1.55
N VAL A 315 -11.82 -3.51 -1.49
CA VAL A 315 -12.00 -4.95 -1.29
C VAL A 315 -11.87 -5.32 0.18
N GLY A 316 -10.94 -4.68 0.87
CA GLY A 316 -10.70 -4.92 2.29
C GLY A 316 -9.80 -3.86 2.90
N VAL A 317 -9.62 -3.97 4.21
CA VAL A 317 -8.87 -3.01 5.02
C VAL A 317 -8.20 -3.73 6.19
N GLY A 318 -7.06 -3.23 6.62
CA GLY A 318 -6.41 -3.63 7.86
C GLY A 318 -5.70 -2.43 8.48
N SER A 319 -5.42 -2.52 9.76
CA SER A 319 -4.66 -1.51 10.50
C SER A 319 -3.44 -2.14 11.14
N HIS A 320 -2.46 -1.30 11.41
CA HIS A 320 -1.28 -1.63 12.17
C HIS A 320 -0.90 -0.42 13.03
N ALA A 321 -0.53 -0.68 14.28
CA ALA A 321 0.18 0.20 15.21
C ALA A 321 0.72 -0.63 16.37
N HIS A 322 1.65 -0.10 17.18
CA HIS A 322 2.21 -0.83 18.31
C HIS A 322 1.40 -0.67 19.60
N TYR A 323 2.03 -0.86 20.76
CA TYR A 323 1.38 -1.02 22.05
C TYR A 323 0.54 0.17 22.49
N ILE A 324 0.95 1.39 22.18
CA ILE A 324 0.27 2.61 22.63
C ILE A 324 -0.72 3.16 21.59
N GLY A 325 -0.86 2.50 20.44
CA GLY A 325 -1.96 2.77 19.50
C GLY A 325 -3.32 2.65 20.19
N LYS A 326 -4.25 3.56 19.86
CA LYS A 326 -5.54 3.67 20.55
C LYS A 326 -6.75 3.60 19.62
N THR A 327 -6.81 4.43 18.58
CA THR A 327 -7.92 4.41 17.63
C THR A 327 -7.45 4.44 16.18
N MET A 328 -8.24 3.84 15.30
CA MET A 328 -8.04 3.83 13.85
C MET A 328 -9.37 4.17 13.18
N LYS A 329 -9.45 5.28 12.45
CA LYS A 329 -10.68 5.68 11.77
C LYS A 329 -10.40 6.04 10.33
N ALA A 330 -11.27 5.59 9.42
CA ALA A 330 -11.22 6.00 8.03
C ALA A 330 -12.59 6.40 7.48
N THR A 331 -12.58 7.48 6.70
CA THR A 331 -13.77 8.02 6.03
C THR A 331 -13.47 8.34 4.57
N ALA A 332 -14.51 8.44 3.76
CA ALA A 332 -14.45 8.88 2.36
C ALA A 332 -15.43 10.04 2.15
N LYS A 333 -14.91 11.21 1.77
CA LYS A 333 -15.73 12.34 1.30
C LYS A 333 -15.85 12.27 -0.22
N LEU A 334 -17.04 11.98 -0.71
CA LEU A 334 -17.34 11.82 -2.13
C LEU A 334 -17.41 13.20 -2.84
N PRO A 335 -17.28 13.24 -4.17
CA PRO A 335 -17.40 14.48 -4.96
C PRO A 335 -18.74 15.22 -4.80
N ASN A 336 -19.81 14.49 -4.48
CA ASN A 336 -21.14 15.06 -4.20
C ASN A 336 -21.25 15.70 -2.79
N GLY A 337 -20.20 15.63 -1.98
CA GLY A 337 -20.15 16.14 -0.61
C GLY A 337 -20.55 15.12 0.48
N GLU A 338 -21.11 13.97 0.11
CA GLU A 338 -21.47 12.89 1.05
C GLU A 338 -20.20 12.34 1.73
N THR A 339 -20.28 12.05 3.03
CA THR A 339 -19.20 11.41 3.77
C THR A 339 -19.62 10.01 4.22
N LYS A 340 -18.87 9.00 3.80
CA LYS A 340 -19.06 7.60 4.19
C LYS A 340 -18.02 7.22 5.25
N SER A 341 -18.43 6.43 6.24
CA SER A 341 -17.48 5.75 7.11
C SER A 341 -17.04 4.45 6.46
N LEU A 342 -15.72 4.23 6.38
CA LEU A 342 -15.15 3.05 5.73
C LEU A 342 -14.68 2.01 6.75
N TYR A 343 -14.15 2.47 7.88
CA TYR A 343 -13.50 1.62 8.87
C TYR A 343 -13.38 2.37 10.21
N SER A 344 -13.55 1.66 11.33
CA SER A 344 -13.30 2.22 12.67
C SER A 344 -12.89 1.13 13.65
N ILE A 345 -11.85 1.42 14.44
CA ILE A 345 -11.46 0.71 15.66
C ILE A 345 -11.37 1.76 16.78
N ARG A 346 -12.19 1.60 17.81
CA ARG A 346 -12.22 2.49 18.99
C ARG A 346 -11.23 2.15 20.09
N ASP A 347 -10.75 0.91 20.13
CA ASP A 347 -9.79 0.43 21.13
C ASP A 347 -8.85 -0.56 20.45
N TRP A 348 -7.78 -0.03 19.88
CA TRP A 348 -6.74 -0.81 19.23
C TRP A 348 -6.08 -1.76 20.23
N ASP A 349 -5.97 -3.03 19.82
CA ASP A 349 -5.21 -4.05 20.51
C ASP A 349 -4.14 -4.61 19.57
N PHE A 350 -2.87 -4.34 19.90
CA PHE A 350 -1.70 -4.82 19.16
C PHE A 350 -1.67 -6.35 19.01
N ASN A 351 -2.32 -7.10 19.89
CA ASN A 351 -2.35 -8.56 19.82
C ASN A 351 -3.28 -9.09 18.71
N TRP A 352 -4.19 -8.28 18.17
CA TRP A 352 -5.25 -8.73 17.27
C TRP A 352 -5.20 -8.08 15.88
N GLN A 353 -4.14 -8.30 15.13
CA GLN A 353 -3.93 -7.61 13.84
C GLN A 353 -4.58 -8.37 12.68
N GLY A 354 -5.78 -7.95 12.30
CA GLY A 354 -6.58 -8.58 11.26
C GLY A 354 -6.57 -7.84 9.91
N THR A 355 -6.77 -8.60 8.83
CA THR A 355 -7.28 -8.09 7.57
C THR A 355 -8.77 -8.40 7.46
N TYR A 356 -9.58 -7.42 7.07
CA TYR A 356 -11.03 -7.52 6.97
C TYR A 356 -11.48 -7.26 5.54
N PHE A 357 -12.21 -8.19 4.93
CA PHE A 357 -12.77 -8.04 3.58
C PHE A 357 -14.21 -7.56 3.65
N TYR A 358 -14.58 -6.60 2.81
CA TYR A 358 -15.95 -6.10 2.77
C TYR A 358 -16.90 -7.18 2.24
N LYS A 359 -18.13 -7.21 2.76
CA LYS A 359 -19.21 -8.08 2.26
C LYS A 359 -19.43 -7.85 0.78
N ASP A 360 -19.68 -6.59 0.43
CA ASP A 360 -19.74 -6.08 -0.92
C ASP A 360 -18.64 -5.03 -1.09
N TYR A 361 -18.00 -4.99 -2.27
CA TYR A 361 -16.96 -3.99 -2.51
C TYR A 361 -17.53 -2.57 -2.39
N VAL A 362 -16.79 -1.68 -1.73
CA VAL A 362 -17.20 -0.29 -1.59
C VAL A 362 -16.69 0.50 -2.79
N ARG A 363 -17.59 0.80 -3.74
CA ARG A 363 -17.30 1.66 -4.89
C ARG A 363 -17.13 3.12 -4.45
N LEU A 364 -15.98 3.70 -4.76
CA LEU A 364 -15.66 5.11 -4.56
C LEU A 364 -15.35 5.76 -5.91
N PRO A 365 -16.05 6.84 -6.29
CA PRO A 365 -15.74 7.56 -7.53
C PRO A 365 -14.42 8.34 -7.43
N LYS A 366 -13.80 8.59 -8.58
CA LYS A 366 -12.71 9.54 -8.76
C LYS A 366 -13.02 10.87 -8.07
N GLY A 367 -12.02 11.46 -7.44
CA GLY A 367 -12.15 12.71 -6.68
C GLY A 367 -12.66 12.53 -5.25
N THR A 368 -13.06 11.31 -4.86
CA THR A 368 -13.27 10.97 -3.44
C THR A 368 -11.98 11.22 -2.65
N VAL A 369 -12.10 11.88 -1.50
CA VAL A 369 -11.00 12.06 -0.54
C VAL A 369 -11.14 11.01 0.55
N VAL A 370 -10.22 10.05 0.59
CA VAL A 370 -10.11 9.05 1.66
C VAL A 370 -9.22 9.62 2.75
N THR A 371 -9.69 9.63 3.99
CA THR A 371 -8.95 10.13 5.15
C THR A 371 -8.79 9.03 6.18
N ALA A 372 -7.57 8.85 6.68
CA ALA A 372 -7.24 8.01 7.82
C ALA A 372 -6.81 8.88 9.01
N GLU A 373 -7.33 8.55 10.20
CA GLU A 373 -6.98 9.18 11.47
C GLU A 373 -6.58 8.09 12.46
N LEU A 374 -5.39 8.24 13.04
CA LEU A 374 -4.82 7.33 14.02
C LEU A 374 -4.51 8.10 15.30
N THR A 375 -4.79 7.50 16.45
CA THR A 375 -4.43 8.08 17.76
C THR A 375 -3.60 7.12 18.60
N TRP A 376 -2.77 7.69 19.48
CA TRP A 376 -1.94 6.99 20.44
C TRP A 376 -2.10 7.59 21.84
N ASP A 377 -2.08 6.73 22.85
CA ASP A 377 -2.17 7.09 24.27
C ASP A 377 -0.87 6.68 25.00
N ASN A 378 0.07 7.62 25.11
CA ASN A 378 1.31 7.46 25.86
C ASN A 378 1.18 7.95 27.32
N SER A 379 -0.02 7.94 27.90
CA SER A 379 -0.24 8.29 29.30
C SER A 379 0.03 7.12 30.25
N ALA A 380 0.20 7.43 31.54
CA ALA A 380 0.33 6.42 32.59
C ALA A 380 -0.98 5.64 32.84
N ASN A 381 -2.11 6.12 32.30
CA ASN A 381 -3.42 5.48 32.43
C ASN A 381 -3.66 4.43 31.34
N ASN A 382 -2.84 4.39 30.30
CA ASN A 382 -2.95 3.35 29.28
C ASN A 382 -2.37 2.03 29.82
N PRO A 383 -3.19 1.00 30.09
CA PRO A 383 -2.70 -0.27 30.61
C PRO A 383 -1.81 -1.04 29.62
N ARG A 384 -1.83 -0.66 28.33
CA ARG A 384 -0.97 -1.23 27.29
C ARG A 384 0.36 -0.48 27.15
N ASN A 385 0.62 0.59 27.92
CA ASN A 385 1.90 1.29 27.85
C ASN A 385 3.02 0.39 28.39
N PRO A 386 4.05 0.05 27.59
CA PRO A 386 5.12 -0.84 28.02
C PRO A 386 6.09 -0.17 29.01
N SER A 387 5.97 1.14 29.26
CA SER A 387 6.86 1.91 30.12
C SER A 387 6.12 2.48 31.33
N THR A 388 6.64 2.22 32.54
CA THR A 388 6.16 2.85 33.78
C THR A 388 7.36 3.42 34.56
N PRO A 389 7.52 4.76 34.65
CA PRO A 389 6.66 5.80 34.07
C PRO A 389 6.74 5.88 32.53
N PRO A 390 5.77 6.52 31.85
CA PRO A 390 5.83 6.72 30.40
C PRO A 390 7.10 7.46 29.96
N VAL A 391 7.65 7.07 28.81
CA VAL A 391 8.80 7.70 28.17
C VAL A 391 8.40 8.28 26.81
N ARG A 392 9.22 9.15 26.22
CA ARG A 392 8.97 9.62 24.85
C ARG A 392 9.12 8.43 23.88
N VAL A 393 8.13 8.24 23.01
CA VAL A 393 8.10 7.16 22.02
C VAL A 393 8.20 7.77 20.62
N ARG A 394 9.03 7.20 19.75
CA ARG A 394 9.23 7.69 18.38
C ARG A 394 8.84 6.63 17.36
N TRP A 395 8.83 7.01 16.09
CA TRP A 395 8.71 6.03 15.03
C TRP A 395 9.80 4.96 15.14
N GLY A 396 9.46 3.68 15.03
CA GLY A 396 10.45 2.60 15.00
C GLY A 396 9.82 1.23 14.77
N GLU A 397 10.65 0.26 14.42
CA GLU A 397 10.20 -1.09 14.11
C GLU A 397 9.95 -1.93 15.37
N ALA A 398 10.61 -1.61 16.49
CA ALA A 398 10.44 -2.35 17.73
C ALA A 398 9.06 -2.11 18.34
N SER A 399 8.50 -3.12 19.02
CA SER A 399 7.15 -3.01 19.60
C SER A 399 7.03 -1.92 20.68
N TYR A 400 8.14 -1.52 21.30
CA TYR A 400 8.21 -0.41 22.27
C TYR A 400 8.47 0.96 21.61
N ASP A 401 8.81 0.99 20.32
CA ASP A 401 8.65 2.17 19.47
C ASP A 401 7.20 2.22 18.95
N GLU A 402 6.85 3.17 18.08
CA GLU A 402 5.55 3.19 17.42
C GLU A 402 5.65 3.24 15.90
N MET A 403 4.61 2.77 15.24
CA MET A 403 4.32 3.06 13.85
C MET A 403 2.81 3.03 13.68
N GLY A 404 2.27 3.44 12.52
CA GLY A 404 0.84 3.31 12.33
C GLY A 404 0.36 3.56 10.91
N ALA A 405 -0.55 2.70 10.44
CA ALA A 405 -1.30 2.96 9.22
C ALA A 405 -2.63 2.20 9.16
N ILE A 406 -3.53 2.74 8.36
CA ILE A 406 -4.67 2.03 7.79
C ILE A 406 -4.32 1.69 6.34
N THR A 407 -4.38 0.40 5.98
CA THR A 407 -4.10 -0.08 4.62
C THR A 407 -5.35 -0.65 3.98
N PHE A 408 -5.83 0.02 2.94
CA PHE A 408 -6.90 -0.47 2.08
C PHE A 408 -6.35 -1.32 0.94
N ARG A 409 -7.04 -2.41 0.64
CA ARG A 409 -6.88 -3.20 -0.58
C ARG A 409 -7.86 -2.67 -1.61
N THR A 410 -7.32 -2.14 -2.70
CA THR A 410 -8.08 -1.42 -3.71
C THR A 410 -7.93 -2.06 -5.08
N LEU A 411 -8.96 -1.93 -5.90
CA LEU A 411 -8.94 -2.24 -7.33
C LEU A 411 -9.32 -0.97 -8.08
N ALA A 412 -8.60 -0.62 -9.14
CA ALA A 412 -9.13 0.35 -10.09
C ALA A 412 -10.42 -0.22 -10.71
N ALA A 413 -11.44 0.60 -10.89
CA ALA A 413 -12.68 0.16 -11.52
C ALA A 413 -12.42 -0.31 -12.96
N ASN A 414 -11.49 0.36 -13.65
CA ASN A 414 -10.90 -0.06 -14.93
C ASN A 414 -9.43 -0.48 -14.72
N GLU A 415 -9.06 -1.69 -15.16
CA GLU A 415 -7.70 -2.23 -14.98
C GLU A 415 -6.63 -1.41 -15.72
N ASP A 416 -6.97 -0.78 -16.86
CA ASP A 416 -6.06 0.10 -17.59
C ASP A 416 -5.62 1.33 -16.77
N GLU A 417 -6.40 1.68 -15.74
CA GLU A 417 -6.14 2.81 -14.85
C GLU A 417 -5.35 2.42 -13.59
N THR A 418 -5.04 1.14 -13.38
CA THR A 418 -4.23 0.65 -12.25
C THR A 418 -2.86 1.34 -12.18
N GLY A 419 -2.24 1.62 -13.34
CA GLY A 419 -0.99 2.37 -13.42
C GLY A 419 -1.12 3.81 -12.89
N THR A 420 -2.23 4.48 -13.22
CA THR A 420 -2.54 5.84 -12.72
C THR A 420 -2.69 5.85 -11.21
N LEU A 421 -3.42 4.88 -10.64
CA LEU A 421 -3.58 4.75 -9.20
C LEU A 421 -2.24 4.54 -8.48
N ARG A 422 -1.42 3.61 -8.95
CA ARG A 422 -0.08 3.34 -8.38
C ARG A 422 0.82 4.57 -8.41
N ASN A 423 0.85 5.29 -9.53
CA ASN A 423 1.66 6.49 -9.67
C ASN A 423 1.21 7.59 -8.71
N ALA A 424 -0.09 7.76 -8.52
CA ALA A 424 -0.63 8.73 -7.56
C ALA A 424 -0.25 8.38 -6.11
N LEU A 425 -0.30 7.11 -5.72
CA LEU A 425 0.13 6.65 -4.38
C LEU A 425 1.63 6.87 -4.14
N LEU A 426 2.46 6.61 -5.15
CA LEU A 426 3.89 6.91 -5.10
C LEU A 426 4.12 8.43 -4.98
N ALA A 427 3.38 9.24 -5.72
CA ALA A 427 3.46 10.69 -5.63
C ALA A 427 3.03 11.20 -4.24
N HIS A 428 1.97 10.63 -3.66
CA HIS A 428 1.53 10.93 -2.29
C HIS A 428 2.64 10.64 -1.28
N THR A 429 3.29 9.47 -1.40
CA THR A 429 4.41 9.11 -0.52
C THR A 429 5.57 10.11 -0.64
N ARG A 430 5.92 10.54 -1.87
CA ARG A 430 6.94 11.58 -2.09
C ARG A 430 6.55 12.91 -1.45
N GLN A 431 5.28 13.30 -1.54
CA GLN A 431 4.77 14.53 -0.93
C GLN A 431 4.87 14.46 0.60
N THR A 432 4.56 13.32 1.21
CA THR A 432 4.72 13.12 2.66
C THR A 432 6.18 13.28 3.08
N VAL A 433 7.13 12.65 2.35
CA VAL A 433 8.57 12.80 2.60
C VAL A 433 9.02 14.26 2.46
N LEU A 434 8.59 14.95 1.40
CA LEU A 434 8.95 16.35 1.16
C LEU A 434 8.40 17.26 2.25
N LYS A 435 7.15 17.08 2.67
CA LYS A 435 6.53 17.82 3.76
C LYS A 435 7.28 17.62 5.07
N ALA A 436 7.69 16.38 5.37
CA ALA A 436 8.49 16.07 6.54
C ALA A 436 9.85 16.80 6.51
N LYS A 437 10.54 16.77 5.36
CA LYS A 437 11.81 17.48 5.15
C LYS A 437 11.66 18.99 5.34
N LEU A 438 10.64 19.60 4.74
CA LEU A 438 10.34 21.03 4.88
C LEU A 438 9.93 21.40 6.31
N GLY A 439 9.36 20.46 7.06
CA GLY A 439 9.08 20.58 8.49
C GLY A 439 10.30 20.39 9.41
N GLY A 440 11.50 20.22 8.84
CA GLY A 440 12.76 20.12 9.60
C GLY A 440 13.17 18.69 9.98
N MET A 441 12.51 17.66 9.47
CA MET A 441 12.92 16.27 9.68
C MET A 441 14.21 15.96 8.90
N ASP A 442 15.21 15.41 9.57
CA ASP A 442 16.39 14.83 8.93
C ASP A 442 16.03 13.47 8.32
N ILE A 443 15.55 13.50 7.07
CA ILE A 443 15.12 12.29 6.35
C ILE A 443 16.26 11.26 6.24
N GLU A 444 17.49 11.69 5.94
CA GLU A 444 18.59 10.73 5.79
C GLU A 444 18.98 10.11 7.13
N GLY A 445 19.01 10.91 8.20
CA GLY A 445 19.22 10.44 9.56
C GLY A 445 18.15 9.46 10.00
N GLU A 446 16.87 9.76 9.77
CA GLU A 446 15.76 8.88 10.10
C GLU A 446 15.85 7.56 9.34
N LEU A 447 16.12 7.59 8.03
CA LEU A 447 16.27 6.37 7.24
C LEU A 447 17.45 5.51 7.74
N LYS A 448 18.61 6.12 8.01
CA LYS A 448 19.76 5.40 8.58
C LYS A 448 19.43 4.81 9.95
N ARG A 449 18.74 5.56 10.81
CA ARG A 449 18.33 5.13 12.15
C ARG A 449 17.49 3.85 12.10
N VAL A 450 16.63 3.73 11.08
CA VAL A 450 15.73 2.58 10.92
C VAL A 450 16.30 1.52 9.97
N GLY A 451 17.61 1.56 9.67
CA GLY A 451 18.27 0.56 8.83
C GLY A 451 17.90 0.65 7.34
N ILE A 452 17.24 1.72 6.91
CA ILE A 452 16.87 1.96 5.52
C ILE A 452 18.02 2.71 4.83
N ASP A 453 18.75 2.05 3.91
CA ASP A 453 19.66 2.73 2.97
C ASP A 453 18.95 3.95 2.34
N PRO A 454 19.42 5.19 2.60
CA PRO A 454 18.83 6.41 2.04
C PRO A 454 18.78 6.43 0.52
N ALA A 455 19.64 5.65 -0.15
CA ALA A 455 19.58 5.48 -1.61
C ALA A 455 18.28 4.81 -2.10
N VAL A 456 17.41 4.30 -1.20
CA VAL A 456 16.05 3.85 -1.56
C VAL A 456 15.11 5.00 -1.87
N LEU A 457 15.30 6.19 -1.29
CA LEU A 457 14.63 7.39 -1.81
C LEU A 457 14.99 7.57 -3.29
N GLY A 458 16.27 7.30 -3.61
CA GLY A 458 16.89 7.22 -4.93
C GLY A 458 16.31 6.17 -5.90
N ARG A 459 15.85 5.03 -5.38
CA ARG A 459 15.59 3.80 -6.18
C ARG A 459 14.14 3.27 -6.12
N GLY A 460 13.37 3.56 -5.09
CA GLY A 460 12.04 2.96 -4.84
C GLY A 460 10.90 3.95 -4.63
N LEU A 461 11.19 5.17 -4.18
CA LEU A 461 10.19 6.25 -4.07
C LEU A 461 10.26 7.24 -5.22
N GLY A 462 10.92 6.86 -6.32
CA GLY A 462 11.17 7.72 -7.47
C GLY A 462 11.60 9.14 -7.11
N ALA A 463 12.69 9.24 -6.35
CA ALA A 463 13.70 10.15 -6.86
C ALA A 463 13.93 9.80 -8.34
N PRO A 464 14.17 10.79 -9.20
CA PRO A 464 14.55 10.50 -10.56
C PRO A 464 15.66 9.45 -10.48
N LYS A 465 15.55 8.37 -11.28
CA LYS A 465 16.72 7.55 -11.60
C LYS A 465 17.87 8.52 -11.79
N LYS A 466 19.00 8.24 -11.17
CA LYS A 466 20.25 8.99 -11.29
C LYS A 466 20.74 8.89 -12.75
N ASP A 467 20.01 9.52 -13.67
CA ASP A 467 20.29 9.77 -15.07
C ASP A 467 20.22 11.30 -15.17
N ALA A 468 21.25 12.12 -15.01
CA ALA A 468 22.69 11.95 -15.05
C ALA A 468 23.33 12.48 -13.74
N ALA A 469 24.66 12.43 -13.64
CA ALA A 469 25.38 13.26 -12.68
C ALA A 469 24.88 14.73 -12.76
N PRO A 470 24.96 15.54 -11.67
CA PRO A 470 24.76 16.98 -11.79
C PRO A 470 25.58 17.45 -12.98
N VAL A 471 24.87 18.08 -13.90
CA VAL A 471 25.40 18.45 -15.19
C VAL A 471 26.58 19.38 -14.95
N LYS A 472 27.80 18.90 -15.22
CA LYS A 472 29.02 19.66 -14.92
C LYS A 472 29.14 20.83 -15.90
N PRO A 473 29.06 22.09 -15.44
CA PRO A 473 29.46 23.23 -16.25
C PRO A 473 30.99 23.23 -16.44
N PRO A 474 31.50 23.88 -17.50
CA PRO A 474 30.76 24.59 -18.54
C PRO A 474 30.66 23.78 -19.85
N LEU A 475 29.42 23.56 -20.36
CA LEU A 475 29.19 23.25 -21.78
C LEU A 475 28.89 24.55 -22.51
N SER A 476 29.56 24.76 -23.64
CA SER A 476 29.34 25.91 -24.51
C SER A 476 28.87 25.43 -25.88
N LEU A 477 27.67 25.86 -26.29
CA LEU A 477 27.11 25.57 -27.61
C LEU A 477 26.91 26.86 -28.39
N ARG A 478 27.03 26.78 -29.72
CA ARG A 478 26.72 27.91 -30.62
C ARG A 478 25.28 27.81 -31.11
N ASP A 479 24.65 28.97 -31.27
CA ASP A 479 23.39 29.06 -31.99
C ASP A 479 23.58 29.26 -33.50
N ILE A 480 22.46 29.30 -34.23
CA ILE A 480 22.42 29.54 -35.68
C ILE A 480 22.98 30.89 -36.13
N ASP A 481 23.17 31.85 -35.23
CA ASP A 481 23.78 33.16 -35.50
C ASP A 481 25.26 33.20 -35.11
N GLY A 482 25.81 32.07 -34.66
CA GLY A 482 27.20 31.92 -34.25
C GLY A 482 27.50 32.43 -32.84
N LYS A 483 26.48 32.89 -32.10
CA LYS A 483 26.60 33.34 -30.71
C LYS A 483 26.78 32.13 -29.80
N SER A 484 27.72 32.25 -28.87
CA SER A 484 27.98 31.22 -27.88
C SER A 484 27.05 31.35 -26.68
N HIS A 485 26.50 30.23 -26.22
CA HIS A 485 25.63 30.09 -25.06
C HIS A 485 26.22 29.07 -24.09
N THR A 486 25.96 29.27 -22.80
CA THR A 486 26.29 28.30 -21.73
C THR A 486 25.00 27.75 -21.14
N PRO A 487 24.26 26.89 -21.88
CA PRO A 487 22.88 26.53 -21.54
C PRO A 487 22.72 25.88 -20.17
N LEU A 488 23.78 25.27 -19.64
CA LEU A 488 23.79 24.59 -18.34
C LEU A 488 24.03 25.54 -17.16
N THR A 489 24.32 26.81 -17.44
CA THR A 489 24.45 27.88 -16.45
C THR A 489 23.21 28.77 -16.53
N VAL A 490 22.24 28.55 -15.63
CA VAL A 490 20.95 29.27 -15.64
C VAL A 490 21.12 30.76 -15.25
N GLY A 491 22.14 31.08 -14.45
CA GLY A 491 22.38 32.47 -14.00
C GLY A 491 21.24 33.02 -13.16
N ASP A 492 20.84 34.27 -13.43
CA ASP A 492 19.74 34.95 -12.71
C ASP A 492 18.34 34.51 -13.16
N ALA A 493 18.24 33.67 -14.20
CA ALA A 493 16.96 33.12 -14.62
C ALA A 493 16.40 32.13 -13.59
N LYS A 494 15.08 31.94 -13.61
CA LYS A 494 14.38 30.97 -12.75
C LYS A 494 14.51 29.54 -13.29
N ALA A 495 14.65 29.38 -14.59
CA ALA A 495 14.91 28.11 -15.26
C ALA A 495 15.38 28.32 -16.71
N ASN A 496 16.12 27.34 -17.23
CA ASN A 496 16.39 27.18 -18.66
C ASN A 496 15.55 26.02 -19.21
N VAL A 497 14.93 26.21 -20.37
CA VAL A 497 14.11 25.21 -21.04
C VAL A 497 14.74 24.83 -22.37
N PHE A 498 14.93 23.54 -22.59
CA PHE A 498 15.44 22.97 -23.83
C PHE A 498 14.32 22.23 -24.55
N LEU A 499 14.17 22.50 -25.84
CA LEU A 499 13.22 21.84 -26.72
C LEU A 499 14.00 21.12 -27.81
N PHE A 500 14.20 19.82 -27.63
CA PHE A 500 14.98 18.99 -28.54
C PHE A 500 14.17 18.69 -29.80
N THR A 501 14.76 18.94 -30.96
CA THR A 501 14.10 18.81 -32.27
C THR A 501 15.09 18.37 -33.35
N THR A 502 14.55 17.92 -34.48
CA THR A 502 15.25 17.80 -35.77
C THR A 502 14.48 18.58 -36.82
N THR A 503 15.11 18.86 -37.97
CA THR A 503 14.49 19.62 -39.06
C THR A 503 13.37 18.86 -39.78
N ASP A 504 13.46 17.53 -39.78
CA ASP A 504 12.58 16.60 -40.47
C ASP A 504 11.45 16.01 -39.60
N CYS A 505 11.40 16.34 -38.30
CA CYS A 505 10.39 15.80 -37.39
C CYS A 505 9.03 16.53 -37.55
N PRO A 506 8.00 15.89 -38.14
CA PRO A 506 6.70 16.54 -38.36
C PRO A 506 5.97 16.85 -37.05
N ILE A 507 6.22 16.07 -36.00
CA ILE A 507 5.63 16.28 -34.67
C ILE A 507 6.23 17.54 -34.03
N ALA A 508 7.56 17.65 -34.03
CA ALA A 508 8.26 18.81 -33.47
C ALA A 508 7.90 20.10 -34.22
N ASN A 509 7.87 20.04 -35.56
CA ASN A 509 7.44 21.14 -36.43
C ASN A 509 5.98 21.55 -36.16
N GLY A 510 5.10 20.58 -35.89
CA GLY A 510 3.72 20.84 -35.50
C GLY A 510 3.56 21.49 -34.11
N TYR A 511 4.60 21.44 -33.26
CA TYR A 511 4.63 22.09 -31.95
C TYR A 511 5.15 23.52 -31.98
N SER A 512 5.77 23.99 -33.06
CA SER A 512 6.40 25.32 -33.13
C SER A 512 5.50 26.48 -32.67
N PRO A 513 4.20 26.55 -33.04
CA PRO A 513 3.31 27.60 -32.53
C PRO A 513 3.09 27.54 -31.00
N GLU A 514 2.94 26.33 -30.44
CA GLU A 514 2.78 26.14 -29.00
C GLU A 514 4.06 26.50 -28.25
N ILE A 515 5.21 26.09 -28.78
CA ILE A 515 6.54 26.44 -28.25
C ILE A 515 6.71 27.97 -28.19
N ALA A 516 6.38 28.67 -29.28
CA ALA A 516 6.45 30.12 -29.32
C ALA A 516 5.51 30.79 -28.29
N ALA A 517 4.31 30.24 -28.11
CA ALA A 517 3.36 30.70 -27.10
C ALA A 517 3.88 30.49 -25.67
N ILE A 518 4.39 29.30 -25.35
CA ILE A 518 4.99 29.00 -24.03
C ILE A 518 6.19 29.91 -23.79
N ALA A 519 7.10 30.05 -24.75
CA ALA A 519 8.26 30.91 -24.61
C ALA A 519 7.86 32.36 -24.32
N LYS A 520 6.86 32.90 -25.04
CA LYS A 520 6.33 34.24 -24.81
C LYS A 520 5.74 34.40 -23.40
N ASP A 521 4.92 33.45 -22.95
CA ASP A 521 4.19 33.54 -21.68
C ASP A 521 5.13 33.46 -20.46
N PHE A 522 6.23 32.72 -20.57
CA PHE A 522 7.13 32.43 -19.46
C PHE A 522 8.44 33.21 -19.49
N ALA A 523 8.86 33.75 -20.64
CA ALA A 523 10.06 34.59 -20.74
C ALA A 523 9.98 35.84 -19.86
N ALA A 524 8.84 36.54 -19.87
CA ALA A 524 8.60 37.69 -19.01
C ALA A 524 8.63 37.37 -17.50
N ARG A 525 8.53 36.09 -17.14
CA ARG A 525 8.56 35.59 -15.75
C ARG A 525 9.93 35.02 -15.36
N GLY A 526 10.96 35.26 -16.18
CA GLY A 526 12.34 34.88 -15.89
C GLY A 526 12.74 33.48 -16.34
N VAL A 527 12.04 32.86 -17.29
CA VAL A 527 12.42 31.56 -17.88
C VAL A 527 13.11 31.77 -19.22
N GLN A 528 14.26 31.15 -19.45
CA GLN A 528 14.93 31.18 -20.75
C GLN A 528 14.58 29.94 -21.57
N PHE A 529 14.47 30.09 -22.89
CA PHE A 529 14.11 29.00 -23.79
C PHE A 529 15.15 28.85 -24.89
N TYR A 530 15.42 27.60 -25.25
CA TYR A 530 16.32 27.21 -26.33
C TYR A 530 15.68 26.09 -27.14
N ALA A 531 15.64 26.24 -28.47
CA ALA A 531 15.43 25.10 -29.35
C ALA A 531 16.79 24.41 -29.55
N VAL A 532 16.82 23.08 -29.56
CA VAL A 532 18.08 22.32 -29.67
C VAL A 532 17.99 21.37 -30.84
N GLN A 533 18.80 21.63 -31.86
CA GLN A 533 18.90 20.77 -33.03
C GLN A 533 19.93 19.65 -32.78
N VAL A 534 19.48 18.40 -32.88
CA VAL A 534 20.29 17.22 -32.48
C VAL A 534 20.69 16.31 -33.63
N ASP A 535 20.30 16.61 -34.87
CA ASP A 535 20.72 15.78 -36.00
C ASP A 535 22.23 15.92 -36.22
N ALA A 536 22.95 14.79 -36.20
CA ALA A 536 24.40 14.72 -36.33
C ALA A 536 24.91 15.21 -37.69
N GLY A 537 24.08 15.07 -38.74
CA GLY A 537 24.40 15.51 -40.10
C GLY A 537 24.01 16.96 -40.40
N LEU A 538 23.43 17.68 -39.43
CA LEU A 538 22.84 18.99 -39.66
C LEU A 538 23.89 20.08 -39.92
N THR A 539 23.66 20.90 -40.94
CA THR A 539 24.41 22.14 -41.16
C THR A 539 23.73 23.33 -40.49
N VAL A 540 24.51 24.36 -40.12
CA VAL A 540 23.96 25.61 -39.56
C VAL A 540 23.00 26.30 -40.53
N GLU A 541 23.24 26.18 -41.83
CA GLU A 541 22.39 26.76 -42.88
C GLU A 541 21.02 26.08 -42.95
N ASP A 542 21.00 24.75 -42.80
CA ASP A 542 19.75 23.97 -42.73
C ASP A 542 18.96 24.30 -41.46
N ALA A 543 19.65 24.41 -40.32
CA ALA A 543 19.05 24.84 -39.06
C ALA A 543 18.46 26.26 -39.15
N ARG A 544 19.15 27.20 -39.81
CA ARG A 544 18.68 28.57 -40.03
C ARG A 544 17.47 28.61 -40.96
N ARG A 545 17.46 27.80 -42.02
CA ARG A 545 16.32 27.66 -42.94
C ARG A 545 15.10 27.12 -42.20
N HIS A 546 15.28 26.08 -41.40
CA HIS A 546 14.23 25.48 -40.58
C HIS A 546 13.67 26.47 -39.53
N ALA A 547 14.53 27.18 -38.81
CA ALA A 547 14.11 28.18 -37.83
C ALA A 547 13.25 29.28 -38.46
N LYS A 548 13.61 29.73 -39.67
CA LYS A 548 12.83 30.71 -40.45
C LYS A 548 11.49 30.14 -40.91
N GLU A 549 11.48 28.91 -41.43
CA GLU A 549 10.29 28.25 -41.96
C GLU A 549 9.22 28.02 -40.88
N PHE A 550 9.65 27.59 -39.69
CA PHE A 550 8.76 27.28 -38.56
C PHE A 550 8.62 28.40 -37.54
N GLY A 551 9.19 29.58 -37.81
CA GLY A 551 9.05 30.77 -36.97
C GLY A 551 9.58 30.58 -35.55
N LEU A 552 10.71 29.87 -35.39
CA LEU A 552 11.34 29.67 -34.08
C LEU A 552 11.93 31.01 -33.60
N THR A 553 11.33 31.58 -32.55
CA THR A 553 11.71 32.89 -31.98
C THR A 553 12.70 32.80 -30.81
N VAL A 554 13.02 31.57 -30.39
CA VAL A 554 13.98 31.29 -29.33
C VAL A 554 15.36 30.99 -29.94
N PRO A 555 16.48 31.23 -29.24
CA PRO A 555 17.79 30.80 -29.70
C PRO A 555 17.81 29.32 -30.09
N VAL A 556 18.32 29.02 -31.29
CA VAL A 556 18.41 27.66 -31.82
C VAL A 556 19.84 27.16 -31.69
N LEU A 557 20.09 26.32 -30.69
CA LEU A 557 21.39 25.71 -30.41
C LEU A 557 21.66 24.53 -31.32
N ILE A 558 22.93 24.37 -31.73
CA ILE A 558 23.40 23.23 -32.52
C ILE A 558 24.11 22.24 -31.59
N ASP A 559 23.52 21.05 -31.41
CA ASP A 559 24.04 19.96 -30.58
C ASP A 559 24.28 18.70 -31.42
N THR A 560 25.02 18.81 -32.52
CA THR A 560 25.33 17.69 -33.43
C THR A 560 26.22 16.60 -32.78
N LYS A 561 26.80 16.90 -31.62
CA LYS A 561 27.65 16.00 -30.82
C LYS A 561 26.93 15.39 -29.61
N HIS A 562 25.65 15.70 -29.42
CA HIS A 562 24.81 15.20 -28.31
C HIS A 562 25.39 15.50 -26.92
N GLU A 563 26.11 16.61 -26.78
CA GLU A 563 26.69 17.02 -25.50
C GLU A 563 25.58 17.50 -24.54
N LEU A 564 24.61 18.27 -25.06
CA LEU A 564 23.47 18.73 -24.26
C LEU A 564 22.41 17.63 -24.12
N VAL A 565 22.23 16.78 -25.13
CA VAL A 565 21.43 15.55 -25.03
C VAL A 565 21.94 14.66 -23.88
N ALA A 566 23.25 14.35 -23.85
CA ALA A 566 23.85 13.53 -22.81
C ALA A 566 23.75 14.18 -21.42
N ALA A 567 23.95 15.49 -21.34
CA ALA A 567 23.84 16.24 -20.09
C ALA A 567 22.42 16.22 -19.51
N THR A 568 21.40 16.38 -20.36
CA THR A 568 20.00 16.49 -19.93
C THR A 568 19.26 15.15 -19.85
N GLY A 569 19.85 14.11 -20.44
CA GLY A 569 19.23 12.79 -20.58
C GLY A 569 18.02 12.79 -21.52
N ALA A 570 17.95 13.73 -22.46
CA ALA A 570 16.96 13.70 -23.53
C ALA A 570 17.15 12.42 -24.38
N THR A 571 16.04 11.86 -24.85
CA THR A 571 16.02 10.57 -25.55
C THR A 571 15.17 10.60 -26.82
N ARG A 572 14.32 11.63 -27.01
CA ARG A 572 13.40 11.72 -28.15
C ARG A 572 13.30 13.13 -28.74
N THR A 573 12.79 13.22 -29.96
CA THR A 573 12.36 14.48 -30.59
C THR A 573 10.90 14.40 -31.06
N PRO A 574 10.02 15.34 -30.62
CA PRO A 574 10.27 16.43 -29.69
C PRO A 574 10.26 15.99 -28.21
N GLU A 575 11.16 16.54 -27.41
CA GLU A 575 11.18 16.38 -25.94
C GLU A 575 11.58 17.72 -25.28
N ALA A 576 10.90 18.08 -24.20
CA ALA A 576 11.17 19.28 -23.42
C ALA A 576 11.92 18.93 -22.13
N VAL A 577 12.90 19.75 -21.75
CA VAL A 577 13.65 19.64 -20.49
C VAL A 577 13.64 20.99 -19.79
N VAL A 578 13.39 21.01 -18.47
CA VAL A 578 13.47 22.21 -17.62
C VAL A 578 14.61 22.05 -16.61
N LEU A 579 15.59 22.95 -16.67
CA LEU A 579 16.77 22.99 -15.80
C LEU A 579 16.69 24.16 -14.82
N LEU A 580 16.92 23.90 -13.53
CA LEU A 580 16.93 24.88 -12.46
C LEU A 580 18.34 25.44 -12.18
N PRO A 581 18.47 26.57 -11.47
CA PRO A 581 19.77 27.21 -11.17
C PRO A 581 20.76 26.35 -10.39
N ASP A 582 20.28 25.38 -9.61
CA ASP A 582 21.10 24.42 -8.87
C ASP A 582 21.60 23.24 -9.74
N GLY A 583 21.28 23.24 -11.03
CA GLY A 583 21.61 22.17 -11.98
C GLY A 583 20.62 21.00 -11.99
N THR A 584 19.50 21.10 -11.26
CA THR A 584 18.46 20.07 -11.23
C THR A 584 17.60 20.10 -12.49
N VAL A 585 17.38 18.95 -13.12
CA VAL A 585 16.34 18.79 -14.15
C VAL A 585 14.97 18.61 -13.47
N ALA A 586 14.17 19.68 -13.45
CA ALA A 586 12.85 19.71 -12.81
C ALA A 586 11.75 19.04 -13.65
N TYR A 587 11.93 18.96 -14.97
CA TYR A 587 10.99 18.32 -15.88
C TYR A 587 11.70 17.75 -17.09
N ARG A 588 11.29 16.56 -17.55
CA ARG A 588 11.66 16.00 -18.85
C ARG A 588 10.50 15.22 -19.47
N GLY A 589 10.06 15.59 -20.67
CA GLY A 589 9.04 14.83 -21.38
C GLY A 589 8.30 15.61 -22.47
N ARG A 590 7.02 15.31 -22.68
CA ARG A 590 6.20 15.94 -23.73
C ARG A 590 5.96 17.42 -23.49
N ILE A 591 5.64 18.17 -24.54
CA ILE A 591 5.19 19.56 -24.42
C ILE A 591 3.75 19.59 -23.89
N ASN A 592 2.88 18.78 -24.51
CA ASN A 592 1.49 18.50 -24.12
C ASN A 592 1.06 17.16 -24.76
N ASP A 593 -0.23 16.76 -24.65
CA ASP A 593 -0.75 15.53 -25.28
C ASP A 593 -1.43 15.72 -26.65
N LEU A 594 -1.13 16.80 -27.38
CA LEU A 594 -1.63 17.04 -28.74
C LEU A 594 -1.37 15.85 -29.67
N TYR A 595 -0.24 15.16 -29.50
CA TYR A 595 0.02 13.88 -30.15
C TYR A 595 -0.12 12.76 -29.14
N ALA A 596 -1.09 11.87 -29.36
CA ALA A 596 -1.33 10.71 -28.50
C ALA A 596 -0.44 9.51 -28.86
N GLY A 597 0.26 9.58 -29.99
CA GLY A 597 1.15 8.56 -30.54
C GLY A 597 1.65 8.99 -31.92
N LEU A 598 2.61 8.25 -32.48
CA LEU A 598 3.10 8.51 -33.84
C LEU A 598 1.93 8.47 -34.84
N GLY A 599 1.78 9.53 -35.64
CA GLY A 599 0.67 9.69 -36.59
C GLY A 599 -0.71 9.98 -35.97
N LYS A 600 -0.83 10.09 -34.65
CA LYS A 600 -2.12 10.28 -33.94
C LYS A 600 -2.23 11.68 -33.33
N LYS A 601 -2.55 12.68 -34.15
CA LYS A 601 -2.78 14.06 -33.72
C LYS A 601 -4.22 14.24 -33.22
N ARG A 602 -4.39 14.90 -32.07
CA ARG A 602 -5.69 15.31 -31.53
C ARG A 602 -6.14 16.66 -32.13
N PRO A 603 -7.45 16.97 -32.14
CA PRO A 603 -7.93 18.31 -32.50
C PRO A 603 -7.43 19.40 -31.54
N ALA A 604 -7.27 19.07 -30.26
CA ALA A 604 -6.76 19.95 -29.21
C ALA A 604 -6.06 19.13 -28.11
N PRO A 605 -5.06 19.69 -27.41
CA PRO A 605 -4.47 19.07 -26.22
C PRO A 605 -5.49 19.07 -25.06
N LYS A 606 -5.42 18.04 -24.21
CA LYS A 606 -6.16 17.89 -22.95
C LYS A 606 -5.27 18.11 -21.72
N THR A 607 -3.95 17.90 -21.85
CA THR A 607 -2.96 18.17 -20.80
C THR A 607 -1.96 19.21 -21.30
N HIS A 608 -1.32 19.96 -20.40
CA HIS A 608 -0.38 21.02 -20.77
C HIS A 608 0.95 20.85 -20.01
N ASP A 609 1.55 19.66 -20.14
CA ASP A 609 2.57 19.17 -19.21
C ASP A 609 3.77 20.12 -19.00
N LEU A 610 4.31 20.73 -20.07
CA LEU A 610 5.40 21.70 -19.95
C LEU A 610 4.95 23.01 -19.26
N ARG A 611 3.75 23.52 -19.58
CA ARG A 611 3.20 24.73 -18.95
C ARG A 611 2.93 24.50 -17.47
N ASP A 612 2.39 23.34 -17.13
CA ASP A 612 2.11 22.94 -15.75
C ASP A 612 3.42 22.84 -14.95
N ALA A 613 4.46 22.25 -15.55
CA ALA A 613 5.79 22.17 -14.94
C ALA A 613 6.41 23.56 -14.70
N LEU A 614 6.38 24.45 -15.71
CA LEU A 614 6.92 25.80 -15.58
C LEU A 614 6.15 26.66 -14.57
N THR A 615 4.82 26.50 -14.52
CA THR A 615 4.00 27.20 -13.53
C THR A 615 4.36 26.74 -12.11
N ALA A 616 4.51 25.43 -11.91
CA ALA A 616 4.95 24.90 -10.62
C ALA A 616 6.33 25.42 -10.21
N VAL A 617 7.31 25.39 -11.13
CA VAL A 617 8.67 25.93 -10.89
C VAL A 617 8.62 27.41 -10.48
N LEU A 618 7.87 28.25 -11.21
CA LEU A 618 7.79 29.67 -10.93
C LEU A 618 7.03 30.00 -9.64
N ASP A 619 6.07 29.16 -9.27
CA ASP A 619 5.32 29.29 -8.02
C ASP A 619 6.09 28.73 -6.81
N GLY A 620 7.31 28.19 -7.00
CA GLY A 620 8.06 27.48 -5.96
C GLY A 620 7.38 26.19 -5.50
N LYS A 621 6.50 25.62 -6.32
CA LYS A 621 5.75 24.39 -6.06
C LYS A 621 6.45 23.19 -6.73
N PRO A 622 6.32 21.98 -6.17
CA PRO A 622 6.83 20.78 -6.81
C PRO A 622 6.17 20.51 -8.17
N VAL A 623 6.96 20.13 -9.17
CA VAL A 623 6.45 19.63 -10.47
C VAL A 623 5.89 18.22 -10.28
N LEU A 624 4.55 18.10 -10.24
CA LEU A 624 3.86 16.84 -9.93
C LEU A 624 4.17 15.71 -10.92
N ASN A 625 4.30 16.03 -12.21
CA ASN A 625 4.66 15.11 -13.28
C ASN A 625 6.03 15.49 -13.85
N ALA A 626 7.09 15.37 -13.04
CA ALA A 626 8.47 15.71 -13.47
C ALA A 626 8.97 14.90 -14.67
N ARG A 627 8.29 13.80 -15.03
CA ARG A 627 8.56 13.03 -16.24
C ARG A 627 7.28 12.61 -16.94
N THR A 628 7.25 12.79 -18.25
CA THR A 628 6.16 12.31 -19.12
C THR A 628 6.76 11.64 -20.36
N GLU A 629 6.01 10.75 -21.00
CA GLU A 629 6.48 10.09 -22.21
C GLU A 629 6.32 11.03 -23.42
N ALA A 630 7.45 11.42 -24.01
CA ALA A 630 7.47 12.19 -25.25
C ALA A 630 7.06 11.32 -26.45
N VAL A 631 6.15 11.83 -27.28
CA VAL A 631 5.72 11.17 -28.51
C VAL A 631 6.56 11.69 -29.66
N GLY A 632 7.48 10.86 -30.15
CA GLY A 632 8.47 11.26 -31.14
C GLY A 632 9.47 10.16 -31.45
N CYS A 633 10.34 10.39 -32.41
CA CYS A 633 11.43 9.46 -32.75
C CYS A 633 12.51 9.49 -31.66
N SER A 634 13.20 8.37 -31.47
CA SER A 634 14.37 8.34 -30.59
C SER A 634 15.50 9.18 -31.16
N ILE A 635 16.22 9.89 -30.30
CA ILE A 635 17.49 10.51 -30.66
C ILE A 635 18.49 9.36 -30.86
N PRO A 636 19.10 9.21 -32.05
CA PRO A 636 19.99 8.10 -32.33
C PRO A 636 21.29 8.23 -31.53
N ASP A 637 21.85 7.12 -31.04
CA ASP A 637 23.18 7.16 -30.42
C ASP A 637 24.23 7.53 -31.46
N LEU A 638 25.17 8.41 -31.10
CA LEU A 638 26.34 8.68 -31.94
C LEU A 638 27.30 7.49 -31.89
N PRO A 639 27.99 7.16 -33.00
CA PRO A 639 29.06 6.17 -32.99
C PRO A 639 30.09 6.53 -31.93
N LYS A 640 30.41 5.60 -31.03
CA LYS A 640 31.48 5.77 -30.04
C LYS A 640 32.80 6.00 -30.80
N ARG A 641 33.41 7.16 -30.63
CA ARG A 641 34.75 7.48 -31.14
C ARG A 641 35.83 6.87 -30.27
#